data_AF-A0A0G4IS66-F1
#
_entry.id   AF-A0A0G4IS66-F1
#
_cell.length_a   1.000
_cell.length_b   1.000
_cell.length_c   1.000
_cell.angle_alpha   90.00
_cell.angle_beta   90.00
_cell.angle_gamma   90.00
#
_symmetry.space_group_name_H-M   'P 1'
#
loop_
_entity.id
_entity.type
_entity.pdbx_description
1 polymer ?
#
loop_
_entity_poly.entity_id
_entity_poly.type
_entity_poly.pdbx_seq_one_letter_code
_entity_poly.pdbx_strand_id
1 'polypeptide(L)'
;MGAADANVQRLTETLSKFGLGPFQQVQHHAAVMTSADQVTALGSLPVSSVLAKNLVLKDKKKKIFLVVIEHDRELDLKVLPKQLPGATGPLRFVRGDEVEHLLAVPPGSVTPLAVINDQSNTAVVIVSAGIVKAQSVLVHPLINTATVQMPSADLLEFIKQSGNQLHVVDLDVIPTVAETTTQAPAPAAERAKKEVGATGIDIPKTSKTFGPWFSQVVSRSEMIDYYDISGCYILRPWSYFIWEEIQNYFNARIKKMGVKNSYFPLFVSEDALRKEKDHVEGFSAEVAWVTRAGKKDLEKAIAIRPTSETVMYPLMAKWIRSHRDLPLKLNQWSNVVRWEFKHPTPFIRSREFLWQEGHTAHATKDEAAKEVLEILDLYASVYEELLACPIIKGRKTEREKFAGADYTTTAEAFIPTNGRGVQGATSHCLGQNFSKMFKIVFQDDTKHDGAKHDDDTSHKQHVWQNSWGLTTRSIGVMVMIHGDDKGLVLPPRVAPVQVVFIPIYFSNADENQRINDAIDAYANALSEAGVRCETDLRTLYTPGWKYNHWELKGVPIRIEIGPQDLKKNQVTGCRRDSGRKFSLAHDNVVKGVMDMLETIQHDMLINAKAECDARIKKCMTWAEFMVLLNQGNRVLVPFCEEEQCEDQVKERSRVESESVEEDDDDSAAALADTGDFEKLTGSAKSLCIPFAQPDLPANSACFGCGQPAKSWTMFGRSY
;
A
#
# COMPACT_ATOMS: atom_id res chain seq x y z
N MET A 1 6.43 10.02 47.82
CA MET A 1 6.12 8.79 47.06
C MET A 1 5.91 9.16 45.62
N GLY A 2 6.59 8.49 44.69
CA GLY A 2 6.27 8.62 43.27
C GLY A 2 4.88 8.05 42.97
N ALA A 3 4.30 8.38 41.81
CA ALA A 3 2.99 7.86 41.41
C ALA A 3 2.94 6.31 41.39
N ALA A 4 4.06 5.66 41.04
CA ALA A 4 4.20 4.21 41.10
C ALA A 4 4.08 3.66 42.53
N ASP A 5 4.76 4.26 43.51
CA ASP A 5 4.71 3.80 44.91
C ASP A 5 3.29 3.92 45.49
N ALA A 6 2.59 5.00 45.15
CA ALA A 6 1.21 5.22 45.58
C ALA A 6 0.26 4.15 45.02
N ASN A 7 0.41 3.81 43.74
CA ASN A 7 -0.39 2.75 43.14
C ASN A 7 -0.05 1.36 43.70
N VAL A 8 1.24 1.07 43.93
CA VAL A 8 1.68 -0.19 44.56
C VAL A 8 1.11 -0.32 45.97
N GLN A 9 1.15 0.75 46.77
CA GLN A 9 0.57 0.75 48.11
C GLN A 9 -0.95 0.50 48.06
N ARG A 10 -1.68 1.24 47.21
CA ARG A 10 -3.14 1.07 47.02
C ARG A 10 -3.50 -0.36 46.63
N LEU A 11 -2.74 -0.95 45.71
CA LEU A 11 -2.95 -2.33 45.28
C LEU A 11 -2.60 -3.33 46.39
N THR A 12 -1.54 -3.09 47.15
CA THR A 12 -1.16 -3.96 48.29
C THR A 12 -2.22 -3.97 49.39
N GLU A 13 -2.80 -2.80 49.70
CA GLU A 13 -3.94 -2.68 50.62
C GLU A 13 -5.16 -3.44 50.10
N THR A 14 -5.39 -3.44 48.78
CA THR A 14 -6.47 -4.20 48.15
C THR A 14 -6.21 -5.70 48.20
N LEU A 15 -4.99 -6.15 47.89
CA LEU A 15 -4.58 -7.56 48.00
C LEU A 15 -4.81 -8.07 49.43
N SER A 16 -4.41 -7.29 50.43
CA SER A 16 -4.66 -7.62 51.85
C SER A 16 -6.15 -7.74 52.18
N LYS A 17 -7.00 -6.82 51.68
CA LYS A 17 -8.46 -6.90 51.84
C LYS A 17 -9.06 -8.15 51.18
N PHE A 18 -8.48 -8.60 50.07
CA PHE A 18 -8.87 -9.82 49.36
C PHE A 18 -8.27 -11.10 49.96
N GLY A 19 -7.44 -10.99 51.02
CA GLY A 19 -6.76 -12.12 51.63
C GLY A 19 -5.61 -12.70 50.79
N LEU A 20 -5.09 -11.91 49.85
CA LEU A 20 -4.01 -12.28 48.93
C LEU A 20 -2.64 -11.82 49.45
N GLY A 21 -1.57 -12.48 49.00
CA GLY A 21 -0.21 -12.13 49.38
C GLY A 21 0.23 -10.76 48.84
N PRO A 22 1.19 -10.08 49.48
CA PRO A 22 1.79 -8.87 48.91
C PRO A 22 2.56 -9.20 47.62
N PHE A 23 2.86 -8.17 46.81
CA PHE A 23 3.70 -8.33 45.64
C PHE A 23 5.05 -8.96 46.01
N GLN A 24 5.46 -9.97 45.25
CA GLN A 24 6.72 -10.70 45.47
C GLN A 24 7.93 -9.81 45.15
N GLN A 25 7.78 -8.92 44.17
CA GLN A 25 8.79 -7.97 43.76
C GLN A 25 8.14 -6.72 43.15
N VAL A 26 8.78 -5.56 43.34
CA VAL A 26 8.46 -4.30 42.68
C VAL A 26 9.74 -3.79 42.03
N GLN A 27 9.73 -3.59 40.72
CA GLN A 27 10.87 -3.06 39.98
C GLN A 27 10.49 -1.75 39.31
N HIS A 28 11.22 -0.67 39.65
CA HIS A 28 11.05 0.64 39.02
C HIS A 28 11.93 0.75 37.78
N HIS A 29 11.38 1.36 36.74
CA HIS A 29 12.06 1.59 35.47
C HIS A 29 11.54 2.87 34.81
N ALA A 30 12.20 3.34 33.74
CA ALA A 30 11.67 4.42 32.92
C ALA A 30 10.29 4.04 32.33
N ALA A 31 9.50 5.02 31.93
CA ALA A 31 8.20 4.76 31.30
C ALA A 31 8.39 3.89 30.04
N VAL A 32 7.67 2.77 29.96
CA VAL A 32 7.70 1.85 28.82
C VAL A 32 6.33 1.82 28.14
N MET A 33 6.30 1.93 26.81
CA MET A 33 5.03 2.00 26.06
C MET A 33 4.66 0.68 25.40
N THR A 34 5.63 -0.24 25.27
CA THR A 34 5.43 -1.55 24.67
C THR A 34 5.95 -2.65 25.58
N SER A 35 5.42 -3.86 25.42
CA SER A 35 5.93 -5.03 26.17
C SER A 35 7.39 -5.34 25.84
N ALA A 36 7.88 -5.01 24.64
CA ALA A 36 9.29 -5.17 24.27
C ALA A 36 10.22 -4.20 25.04
N ASP A 37 9.79 -2.95 25.19
CA ASP A 37 10.50 -1.97 26.02
C ASP A 37 10.50 -2.41 27.48
N GLN A 38 9.39 -2.98 27.96
CA GLN A 38 9.27 -3.51 29.31
C GLN A 38 10.22 -4.70 29.54
N VAL A 39 10.32 -5.66 28.61
CA VAL A 39 11.33 -6.73 28.69
C VAL A 39 12.73 -6.16 28.80
N THR A 40 13.06 -5.17 27.94
CA THR A 40 14.37 -4.53 27.94
C THR A 40 14.67 -3.83 29.28
N ALA A 41 13.67 -3.13 29.84
CA ALA A 41 13.78 -2.44 31.11
C ALA A 41 13.91 -3.39 32.32
N LEU A 42 13.31 -4.58 32.24
CA LEU A 42 13.41 -5.61 33.27
C LEU A 42 14.73 -6.40 33.19
N GLY A 43 15.37 -6.41 32.02
CA GLY A 43 16.61 -7.15 31.77
C GLY A 43 16.35 -8.65 31.62
N SER A 44 16.59 -9.42 32.68
CA SER A 44 16.36 -10.87 32.68
C SER A 44 15.06 -11.22 33.40
N LEU A 45 14.12 -11.86 32.71
CA LEU A 45 12.90 -12.38 33.32
C LEU A 45 13.21 -13.65 34.13
N PRO A 46 12.68 -13.81 35.37
CA PRO A 46 12.81 -15.07 36.10
C PRO A 46 12.20 -16.23 35.30
N VAL A 47 12.87 -17.39 35.27
CA VAL A 47 12.46 -18.56 34.47
C VAL A 47 11.04 -19.04 34.78
N SER A 48 10.53 -18.79 36.00
CA SER A 48 9.18 -19.16 36.43
C SER A 48 8.16 -18.02 36.39
N SER A 49 8.51 -16.86 35.83
CA SER A 49 7.65 -15.70 35.67
C SER A 49 7.33 -15.44 34.20
N VAL A 50 6.11 -15.01 33.91
CA VAL A 50 5.71 -14.58 32.58
C VAL A 50 5.35 -13.11 32.58
N LEU A 51 5.87 -12.35 31.61
CA LEU A 51 5.43 -10.97 31.39
C LEU A 51 4.10 -10.97 30.65
N ALA A 52 3.12 -10.24 31.18
CA ALA A 52 1.81 -10.12 30.55
C ALA A 52 1.74 -8.94 29.59
N LYS A 53 1.12 -9.16 28.44
CA LYS A 53 0.68 -8.16 27.49
C LYS A 53 -0.85 -8.09 27.51
N ASN A 54 -1.36 -6.87 27.51
CA ASN A 54 -2.78 -6.60 27.74
C ASN A 54 -3.39 -5.88 26.55
N LEU A 55 -4.53 -6.38 26.06
CA LEU A 55 -5.27 -5.78 24.96
C LEU A 55 -6.70 -5.49 25.42
N VAL A 56 -7.15 -4.25 25.23
CA VAL A 56 -8.56 -3.90 25.45
C VAL A 56 -9.27 -3.90 24.11
N LEU A 57 -10.16 -4.88 23.91
CA LEU A 57 -10.89 -5.09 22.67
C LEU A 57 -12.39 -4.89 22.90
N LYS A 58 -13.13 -4.52 21.86
CA LYS A 58 -14.59 -4.49 21.85
C LYS A 58 -15.16 -5.18 20.62
N ASP A 59 -16.30 -5.85 20.80
CA ASP A 59 -17.02 -6.46 19.69
C ASP A 59 -18.06 -5.51 19.07
N LYS A 60 -18.81 -6.00 18.07
CA LYS A 60 -19.88 -5.24 17.40
C LYS A 60 -21.01 -4.80 18.32
N LYS A 61 -21.27 -5.53 19.42
CA LYS A 61 -22.29 -5.20 20.42
C LYS A 61 -21.73 -4.31 21.54
N LYS A 62 -20.55 -3.72 21.34
CA LYS A 62 -19.83 -2.89 22.32
C LYS A 62 -19.47 -3.64 23.61
N LYS A 63 -19.42 -4.97 23.59
CA LYS A 63 -18.94 -5.75 24.74
C LYS A 63 -17.43 -5.64 24.81
N ILE A 64 -16.90 -5.30 25.98
CA ILE A 64 -15.47 -5.03 26.21
C ILE A 64 -14.76 -6.27 26.77
N PHE A 65 -13.59 -6.56 26.21
CA PHE A 65 -12.73 -7.67 26.59
C PHE A 65 -11.35 -7.13 26.98
N LEU A 66 -10.90 -7.44 28.20
CA LEU A 66 -9.51 -7.24 28.62
C LEU A 66 -8.77 -8.56 28.46
N VAL A 67 -7.99 -8.69 27.38
CA VAL A 67 -7.29 -9.92 27.01
C VAL A 67 -5.85 -9.88 27.52
N VAL A 68 -5.52 -10.79 28.42
CA VAL A 68 -4.25 -10.91 29.14
C VAL A 68 -3.52 -12.15 28.65
N ILE A 69 -2.39 -11.95 27.99
CA ILE A 69 -1.61 -13.01 27.33
C ILE A 69 -0.12 -12.86 27.64
N GLU A 70 0.66 -13.87 27.29
CA GLU A 70 2.11 -13.86 27.33
C GLU A 70 2.65 -12.79 26.35
N HIS A 71 3.67 -12.03 26.78
CA HIS A 71 4.19 -10.88 26.03
C HIS A 71 4.67 -11.20 24.60
N ASP A 72 5.21 -12.39 24.41
CA ASP A 72 5.75 -12.96 23.17
C ASP A 72 4.69 -13.68 22.33
N ARG A 73 3.45 -13.80 22.82
CA ARG A 73 2.37 -14.45 22.10
C ARG A 73 1.78 -13.53 21.01
N GLU A 74 1.76 -14.06 19.80
CA GLU A 74 1.06 -13.48 18.66
C GLU A 74 -0.42 -13.88 18.67
N LEU A 75 -1.30 -12.96 18.26
CA LEU A 75 -2.74 -13.21 18.16
C LEU A 75 -3.25 -12.88 16.76
N ASP A 76 -4.06 -13.79 16.21
CA ASP A 76 -4.86 -13.51 15.01
C ASP A 76 -6.23 -12.96 15.41
N LEU A 77 -6.43 -11.64 15.25
CA LEU A 77 -7.70 -10.96 15.55
C LEU A 77 -8.89 -11.46 14.71
N LYS A 78 -8.67 -12.22 13.64
CA LYS A 78 -9.74 -12.85 12.84
C LYS A 78 -10.25 -14.14 13.47
N VAL A 79 -9.37 -14.89 14.15
CA VAL A 79 -9.70 -16.17 14.81
C VAL A 79 -10.13 -15.93 16.26
N LEU A 80 -9.53 -14.93 16.92
CA LEU A 80 -9.76 -14.58 18.32
C LEU A 80 -11.25 -14.49 18.70
N PRO A 81 -12.18 -13.91 17.90
CA PRO A 81 -13.61 -13.90 18.23
C PRO A 81 -14.22 -15.28 18.45
N LYS A 82 -13.70 -16.32 17.78
CA LYS A 82 -14.16 -17.71 17.95
C LYS A 82 -13.60 -18.34 19.22
N GLN A 83 -12.49 -17.81 19.74
CA GLN A 83 -11.80 -18.31 20.93
C GLN A 83 -12.25 -17.59 22.20
N LEU A 84 -12.80 -16.36 22.10
CA LEU A 84 -13.26 -15.59 23.26
C LEU A 84 -14.71 -15.93 23.64
N PRO A 85 -14.96 -16.45 24.86
CA PRO A 85 -16.31 -16.71 25.33
C PRO A 85 -17.18 -15.46 25.34
N GLY A 86 -18.30 -15.53 24.62
CA GLY A 86 -19.28 -14.45 24.57
C GLY A 86 -18.90 -13.27 23.68
N ALA A 87 -17.88 -13.38 22.82
CA ALA A 87 -17.68 -12.47 21.70
C ALA A 87 -18.72 -12.75 20.60
N THR A 88 -19.34 -11.69 20.08
CA THR A 88 -20.47 -11.82 19.13
C THR A 88 -20.13 -11.38 17.69
N GLY A 89 -18.85 -11.16 17.40
CA GLY A 89 -18.37 -10.78 16.08
C GLY A 89 -16.91 -10.29 16.09
N PRO A 90 -16.44 -9.69 14.98
CA PRO A 90 -15.08 -9.13 14.87
C PRO A 90 -14.72 -8.22 16.05
N LEU A 91 -13.50 -8.37 16.55
CA LEU A 91 -12.95 -7.57 17.65
C LEU A 91 -12.13 -6.40 17.09
N ARG A 92 -12.21 -5.25 17.73
CA ARG A 92 -11.40 -4.05 17.45
C ARG A 92 -10.86 -3.48 18.76
N PHE A 93 -9.76 -2.75 18.71
CA PHE A 93 -9.23 -2.06 19.89
C PHE A 93 -10.21 -1.00 20.41
N VAL A 94 -10.27 -0.86 21.73
CA VAL A 94 -10.93 0.24 22.42
C VAL A 94 -10.06 1.50 22.29
N ARG A 95 -10.66 2.67 22.07
CA ARG A 95 -9.91 3.93 21.93
C ARG A 95 -9.28 4.32 23.27
N GLY A 96 -8.17 5.08 23.23
CA GLY A 96 -7.37 5.37 24.43
C GLY A 96 -8.12 6.15 25.52
N ASP A 97 -8.95 7.11 25.12
CA ASP A 97 -9.88 7.87 25.96
C ASP A 97 -10.93 6.97 26.63
N GLU A 98 -11.50 6.02 25.89
CA GLU A 98 -12.46 5.04 26.41
C GLU A 98 -11.80 4.06 27.40
N VAL A 99 -10.53 3.68 27.15
CA VAL A 99 -9.72 2.90 28.10
C VAL A 99 -9.42 3.71 29.36
N GLU A 100 -9.06 4.99 29.24
CA GLU A 100 -8.80 5.87 30.38
C GLU A 100 -10.06 6.09 31.22
N HIS A 101 -11.22 6.28 30.58
CA HIS A 101 -12.50 6.36 31.28
C HIS A 101 -12.89 5.06 31.98
N LEU A 102 -12.69 3.90 31.34
CA LEU A 102 -13.08 2.60 31.89
C LEU A 102 -12.15 2.10 32.99
N LEU A 103 -10.84 2.18 32.77
CA LEU A 103 -9.81 1.56 33.60
C LEU A 103 -8.99 2.56 34.41
N ALA A 104 -9.20 3.88 34.23
CA ALA A 104 -8.51 4.95 34.95
C ALA A 104 -6.98 4.77 34.99
N VAL A 105 -6.40 4.41 33.85
CA VAL A 105 -4.95 4.26 33.65
C VAL A 105 -4.47 5.09 32.46
N PRO A 106 -3.29 5.71 32.55
CA PRO A 106 -2.74 6.50 31.45
C PRO A 106 -2.31 5.62 30.27
N PRO A 107 -2.11 6.20 29.07
CA PRO A 107 -1.60 5.47 27.91
C PRO A 107 -0.35 4.65 28.22
N GLY A 108 -0.30 3.41 27.71
CA GLY A 108 0.79 2.47 27.98
C GLY A 108 0.71 1.73 29.32
N SER A 109 -0.26 2.04 30.19
CA SER A 109 -0.36 1.46 31.54
C SER A 109 -1.48 0.42 31.71
N VAL A 110 -1.98 -0.13 30.61
CA VAL A 110 -3.05 -1.16 30.63
C VAL A 110 -2.54 -2.41 31.35
N THR A 111 -3.28 -2.84 32.37
CA THR A 111 -2.92 -3.94 33.26
C THR A 111 -4.17 -4.68 33.73
N PRO A 112 -4.13 -6.00 33.98
CA PRO A 112 -5.24 -6.71 34.58
C PRO A 112 -5.59 -6.19 35.98
N LEU A 113 -4.67 -5.51 36.67
CA LEU A 113 -4.95 -4.91 37.97
C LEU A 113 -5.88 -3.68 37.88
N ALA A 114 -6.06 -3.11 36.69
CA ALA A 114 -6.87 -1.91 36.48
C ALA A 114 -8.37 -2.18 36.56
N VAL A 115 -8.78 -3.45 36.59
CA VAL A 115 -10.19 -3.84 36.79
C VAL A 115 -10.75 -3.36 38.12
N ILE A 116 -9.91 -3.06 39.12
CA ILE A 116 -10.31 -2.40 40.37
C ILE A 116 -10.94 -1.01 40.13
N ASN A 117 -10.65 -0.39 38.99
CA ASN A 117 -11.21 0.90 38.60
C ASN A 117 -12.51 0.76 37.78
N ASP A 118 -12.82 -0.43 37.25
CA ASP A 118 -14.04 -0.72 36.48
C ASP A 118 -15.24 -0.91 37.43
N GLN A 119 -15.75 0.20 37.96
CA GLN A 119 -16.84 0.21 38.96
C GLN A 119 -18.13 -0.47 38.47
N SER A 120 -18.31 -0.59 37.15
CA SER A 120 -19.50 -1.20 36.54
C SER A 120 -19.28 -2.66 36.12
N ASN A 121 -18.09 -3.24 36.38
CA ASN A 121 -17.71 -4.60 35.98
C ASN A 121 -17.97 -4.86 34.48
N THR A 122 -17.74 -3.85 33.65
CA THR A 122 -18.06 -3.86 32.22
C THR A 122 -17.11 -4.75 31.42
N ALA A 123 -15.84 -4.78 31.80
CA ALA A 123 -14.81 -5.55 31.11
C ALA A 123 -14.91 -7.04 31.45
N VAL A 124 -15.00 -7.88 30.42
CA VAL A 124 -14.80 -9.32 30.53
C VAL A 124 -13.31 -9.61 30.41
N VAL A 125 -12.71 -10.16 31.46
CA VAL A 125 -11.29 -10.46 31.49
C VAL A 125 -11.05 -11.85 30.93
N ILE A 126 -10.19 -11.94 29.92
CA ILE A 126 -9.75 -13.18 29.31
C ILE A 126 -8.29 -13.39 29.70
N VAL A 127 -7.96 -14.50 30.33
CA VAL A 127 -6.58 -14.85 30.68
C VAL A 127 -6.16 -16.11 29.91
N SER A 128 -5.01 -16.07 29.24
CA SER A 128 -4.52 -17.25 28.51
C SER A 128 -4.09 -18.37 29.47
N ALA A 129 -4.23 -19.61 29.01
CA ALA A 129 -3.78 -20.78 29.76
C ALA A 129 -2.29 -20.73 30.14
N GLY A 130 -1.42 -20.08 29.34
CA GLY A 130 -0.01 -19.95 29.67
C GLY A 130 0.27 -18.98 30.83
N ILE A 131 -0.50 -17.90 30.97
CA ILE A 131 -0.44 -17.04 32.17
C ILE A 131 -0.83 -17.84 33.42
N VAL A 132 -1.86 -18.68 33.33
CA VAL A 132 -2.34 -19.51 34.45
C VAL A 132 -1.33 -20.60 34.82
N LYS A 133 -0.63 -21.19 33.84
CA LYS A 133 0.39 -22.23 34.06
C LYS A 133 1.68 -21.68 34.68
N ALA A 134 1.96 -20.38 34.52
CA ALA A 134 3.14 -19.75 35.12
C ALA A 134 3.01 -19.68 36.64
N GLN A 135 4.16 -19.74 37.35
CA GLN A 135 4.17 -19.62 38.82
C GLN A 135 3.83 -18.19 39.26
N SER A 136 4.29 -17.19 38.49
CA SER A 136 4.04 -15.78 38.75
C SER A 136 3.90 -15.00 37.44
N VAL A 137 3.25 -13.84 37.53
CA VAL A 137 3.02 -12.92 36.41
C VAL A 137 3.65 -11.56 36.73
N LEU A 138 4.19 -10.90 35.70
CA LEU A 138 4.71 -9.55 35.76
C LEU A 138 3.72 -8.60 35.07
N VAL A 139 3.27 -7.57 35.78
CA VAL A 139 2.26 -6.60 35.30
C VAL A 139 2.58 -5.19 35.79
N HIS A 140 2.02 -4.16 35.14
CA HIS A 140 2.13 -2.78 35.62
C HIS A 140 1.22 -2.55 36.85
N PRO A 141 1.67 -1.82 37.89
CA PRO A 141 0.83 -1.39 39.02
C PRO A 141 0.08 -0.10 38.65
N LEU A 142 -0.83 -0.18 37.68
CA LEU A 142 -1.65 0.93 37.15
C LEU A 142 -0.86 2.09 36.49
N ILE A 143 0.47 1.97 36.38
CA ILE A 143 1.35 2.93 35.72
C ILE A 143 2.55 2.22 35.09
N ASN A 144 3.03 2.70 33.95
CA ASN A 144 4.08 2.09 33.16
C ASN A 144 5.52 2.44 33.56
N THR A 145 5.72 3.03 34.74
CA THR A 145 7.05 3.35 35.31
C THR A 145 7.51 2.34 36.37
N ALA A 146 6.75 1.25 36.55
CA ALA A 146 7.11 0.15 37.42
C ALA A 146 6.46 -1.16 36.93
N THR A 147 7.00 -2.28 37.37
CA THR A 147 6.43 -3.62 37.17
C THR A 147 6.40 -4.34 38.50
N VAL A 148 5.30 -5.03 38.78
CA VAL A 148 5.13 -5.86 39.97
C VAL A 148 5.04 -7.33 39.61
N GLN A 149 5.58 -8.18 40.48
CA GLN A 149 5.48 -9.62 40.40
C GLN A 149 4.46 -10.13 41.42
N MET A 150 3.54 -10.99 41.00
CA MET A 150 2.61 -11.68 41.90
C MET A 150 2.34 -13.11 41.43
N PRO A 151 1.90 -14.02 42.31
CA PRO A 151 1.45 -15.35 41.89
C PRO A 151 0.33 -15.27 40.85
N SER A 152 0.39 -16.10 39.81
CA SER A 152 -0.66 -16.12 38.78
C SER A 152 -2.03 -16.50 39.38
N ALA A 153 -2.05 -17.36 40.39
CA ALA A 153 -3.26 -17.71 41.13
C ALA A 153 -3.88 -16.49 41.84
N ASP A 154 -3.05 -15.67 42.48
CA ASP A 154 -3.50 -14.44 43.16
C ASP A 154 -4.02 -13.41 42.15
N LEU A 155 -3.47 -13.35 40.93
CA LEU A 155 -4.00 -12.48 39.88
C LEU A 155 -5.43 -12.88 39.49
N LEU A 156 -5.69 -14.18 39.31
CA LEU A 156 -7.03 -14.68 38.97
C LEU A 156 -8.02 -14.40 40.09
N GLU A 157 -7.59 -14.59 41.35
CA GLU A 157 -8.42 -14.32 42.51
C GLU A 157 -8.68 -12.83 42.70
N PHE A 158 -7.68 -11.98 42.44
CA PHE A 158 -7.82 -10.52 42.43
C PHE A 158 -8.88 -10.07 41.42
N ILE A 159 -8.87 -10.61 40.20
CA ILE A 159 -9.87 -10.28 39.16
C ILE A 159 -11.28 -10.71 39.61
N LYS A 160 -11.41 -11.93 40.15
CA LYS A 160 -12.70 -12.45 40.63
C LYS A 160 -13.28 -11.62 41.77
N GLN A 161 -12.45 -11.28 42.77
CA GLN A 161 -12.88 -10.48 43.92
C GLN A 161 -13.11 -9.00 43.57
N SER A 162 -12.54 -8.52 42.45
CA SER A 162 -12.87 -7.20 41.90
C SER A 162 -14.26 -7.15 41.26
N GLY A 163 -14.89 -8.29 40.98
CA GLY A 163 -16.27 -8.38 40.46
C GLY A 163 -16.38 -8.59 38.95
N ASN A 164 -15.27 -8.56 38.21
CA ASN A 164 -15.27 -8.74 36.76
C ASN A 164 -15.46 -10.21 36.35
N GLN A 165 -16.12 -10.42 35.21
CA GLN A 165 -16.23 -11.74 34.61
C GLN A 165 -14.85 -12.22 34.12
N LEU A 166 -14.39 -13.38 34.59
CA LEU A 166 -13.11 -13.98 34.23
C LEU A 166 -13.32 -15.28 33.43
N HIS A 167 -12.68 -15.38 32.27
CA HIS A 167 -12.55 -16.63 31.51
C HIS A 167 -11.09 -16.99 31.31
N VAL A 168 -10.75 -18.26 31.52
CA VAL A 168 -9.45 -18.83 31.14
C VAL A 168 -9.62 -19.53 29.81
N VAL A 169 -8.79 -19.16 28.83
CA VAL A 169 -8.89 -19.68 27.46
C VAL A 169 -7.56 -20.32 27.05
N ASP A 170 -7.65 -21.53 26.50
CA ASP A 170 -6.54 -22.11 25.75
C ASP A 170 -6.62 -21.61 24.30
N LEU A 171 -5.78 -20.61 23.99
CA LEU A 171 -5.76 -19.97 22.68
C LEU A 171 -5.06 -20.85 21.61
N ASP A 172 -4.56 -22.04 21.98
CA ASP A 172 -4.01 -23.04 21.05
C ASP A 172 -5.06 -24.06 20.60
N VAL A 173 -6.23 -24.09 21.26
CA VAL A 173 -7.34 -24.97 20.92
C VAL A 173 -8.41 -24.16 20.19
N ILE A 174 -8.66 -24.51 18.91
CA ILE A 174 -9.83 -23.98 18.19
C ILE A 174 -11.05 -24.71 18.73
N PRO A 175 -12.04 -24.04 19.35
CA PRO A 175 -13.20 -24.73 19.89
C PRO A 175 -14.02 -25.34 18.75
N THR A 176 -14.15 -26.67 18.79
CA THR A 176 -15.11 -27.44 18.01
C THR A 176 -16.52 -27.09 18.51
N VAL A 177 -17.33 -26.45 17.66
CA VAL A 177 -18.73 -26.15 17.97
C VAL A 177 -19.48 -27.48 18.06
N ALA A 178 -20.12 -27.73 19.20
CA ALA A 178 -20.97 -28.88 19.43
C ALA A 178 -22.15 -28.90 18.44
N GLU A 179 -22.22 -29.96 17.63
CA GLU A 179 -23.36 -30.27 16.77
C GLU A 179 -24.56 -30.76 17.59
N THR A 180 -25.74 -30.23 17.29
CA THR A 180 -27.00 -30.88 17.62
C THR A 180 -27.24 -32.02 16.63
N THR A 181 -27.17 -33.22 17.17
CA THR A 181 -27.34 -34.56 16.59
C THR A 181 -28.24 -34.71 15.36
N THR A 182 -27.72 -35.42 14.34
CA THR A 182 -28.36 -36.60 13.76
C THR A 182 -27.32 -37.60 13.24
N GLN A 183 -27.68 -38.88 13.24
CA GLN A 183 -26.85 -40.07 13.49
C GLN A 183 -25.83 -40.49 12.41
N ALA A 184 -24.82 -41.24 12.90
CA ALA A 184 -23.58 -41.70 12.28
C ALA A 184 -23.72 -42.65 11.06
N PRO A 185 -22.62 -42.86 10.32
CA PRO A 185 -21.94 -44.16 10.45
C PRO A 185 -20.39 -44.12 10.41
N ALA A 186 -19.80 -45.22 10.89
CA ALA A 186 -18.37 -45.57 10.89
C ALA A 186 -17.91 -46.09 9.48
N PRO A 187 -16.68 -46.64 9.34
CA PRO A 187 -15.43 -45.93 9.11
C PRO A 187 -14.82 -46.18 7.70
N ALA A 188 -14.05 -45.18 7.25
CA ALA A 188 -12.97 -45.19 6.26
C ALA A 188 -12.94 -46.28 5.16
N ALA A 189 -13.37 -45.89 3.96
CA ALA A 189 -12.63 -46.13 2.70
C ALA A 189 -13.28 -45.34 1.56
N GLU A 190 -12.51 -44.43 0.95
CA GLU A 190 -12.48 -44.05 -0.47
C GLU A 190 -12.22 -42.55 -0.67
N ARG A 191 -11.12 -42.27 -1.37
CA ARG A 191 -10.75 -40.95 -1.88
C ARG A 191 -11.76 -40.49 -2.94
N ALA A 192 -12.60 -39.52 -2.62
CA ALA A 192 -13.29 -38.58 -3.53
C ALA A 192 -14.03 -37.54 -2.65
N LYS A 193 -14.17 -36.25 -2.93
CA LYS A 193 -13.75 -35.28 -3.95
C LYS A 193 -13.60 -33.95 -3.18
N LYS A 194 -12.58 -33.14 -3.48
CA LYS A 194 -12.46 -31.76 -2.98
C LYS A 194 -13.72 -30.98 -3.37
N GLU A 195 -14.47 -30.46 -2.39
CA GLU A 195 -15.37 -29.33 -2.65
C GLU A 195 -14.51 -28.12 -3.07
N VAL A 196 -14.82 -27.59 -4.24
CA VAL A 196 -14.15 -26.44 -4.83
C VAL A 196 -14.65 -25.19 -4.09
N GLY A 197 -13.82 -24.62 -3.22
CA GLY A 197 -14.09 -23.34 -2.56
C GLY A 197 -14.34 -22.23 -3.59
N ALA A 198 -15.20 -21.27 -3.24
CA ALA A 198 -15.69 -20.20 -4.11
C ALA A 198 -14.61 -19.64 -5.06
N THR A 199 -14.83 -19.80 -6.38
CA THR A 199 -13.85 -19.52 -7.44
C THR A 199 -13.89 -18.09 -7.97
N GLY A 200 -14.67 -17.19 -7.38
CA GLY A 200 -14.90 -15.81 -7.87
C GLY A 200 -14.35 -14.74 -6.94
N ILE A 201 -14.89 -13.52 -7.00
CA ILE A 201 -14.69 -12.46 -6.00
C ILE A 201 -15.97 -12.37 -5.17
N ASP A 202 -15.85 -12.46 -3.84
CA ASP A 202 -17.02 -12.52 -2.94
C ASP A 202 -17.33 -11.15 -2.30
N ILE A 203 -16.38 -10.21 -2.41
CA ILE A 203 -16.46 -8.90 -1.79
C ILE A 203 -16.60 -7.87 -2.91
N PRO A 204 -17.68 -7.07 -2.96
CA PRO A 204 -17.87 -6.10 -4.04
C PRO A 204 -16.85 -4.97 -3.98
N LYS A 205 -16.57 -4.34 -5.11
CA LYS A 205 -15.73 -3.16 -5.25
C LYS A 205 -16.53 -1.91 -4.85
N THR A 206 -16.47 -1.57 -3.56
CA THR A 206 -17.06 -0.32 -3.03
C THR A 206 -16.02 0.45 -2.23
N SER A 207 -16.30 1.73 -1.93
CA SER A 207 -15.47 2.56 -1.05
C SER A 207 -15.16 1.87 0.28
N LYS A 208 -16.15 1.19 0.89
CA LYS A 208 -16.06 0.52 2.19
C LYS A 208 -15.27 -0.78 2.15
N THR A 209 -15.41 -1.54 1.08
CA THR A 209 -14.84 -2.89 0.94
C THR A 209 -13.61 -2.94 0.04
N PHE A 210 -13.08 -1.78 -0.36
CA PHE A 210 -12.03 -1.65 -1.36
C PHE A 210 -10.76 -2.44 -1.03
N GLY A 211 -10.24 -2.33 0.21
CA GLY A 211 -9.01 -3.03 0.62
C GLY A 211 -9.15 -4.57 0.55
N PRO A 212 -10.19 -5.15 1.18
CA PRO A 212 -10.47 -6.58 1.07
C PRO A 212 -10.78 -7.05 -0.37
N TRP A 213 -11.55 -6.28 -1.16
CA TRP A 213 -11.78 -6.55 -2.58
C TRP A 213 -10.45 -6.62 -3.35
N PHE A 214 -9.62 -5.58 -3.23
CA PHE A 214 -8.33 -5.50 -3.91
C PHE A 214 -7.45 -6.70 -3.57
N SER A 215 -7.42 -7.08 -2.28
CA SER A 215 -6.67 -8.25 -1.80
C SER A 215 -7.17 -9.56 -2.42
N GLN A 216 -8.49 -9.75 -2.54
CA GLN A 216 -9.05 -10.92 -3.24
C GLN A 216 -8.69 -10.91 -4.73
N VAL A 217 -8.81 -9.76 -5.40
CA VAL A 217 -8.52 -9.65 -6.84
C VAL A 217 -7.08 -10.03 -7.12
N VAL A 218 -6.08 -9.44 -6.44
CA VAL A 218 -4.66 -9.71 -6.74
C VAL A 218 -4.22 -11.12 -6.31
N SER A 219 -4.84 -11.71 -5.30
CA SER A 219 -4.50 -13.06 -4.85
C SER A 219 -5.20 -14.14 -5.70
N ARG A 220 -6.52 -14.07 -5.87
CA ARG A 220 -7.31 -15.09 -6.58
C ARG A 220 -7.07 -15.11 -8.08
N SER A 221 -6.64 -13.99 -8.66
CA SER A 221 -6.20 -13.94 -10.07
C SER A 221 -4.78 -14.46 -10.30
N GLU A 222 -4.08 -14.84 -9.23
CA GLU A 222 -2.70 -15.32 -9.24
C GLU A 222 -1.69 -14.24 -9.69
N MET A 223 -1.95 -12.98 -9.36
CA MET A 223 -0.96 -11.91 -9.54
C MET A 223 0.11 -11.94 -8.46
N ILE A 224 -0.28 -12.19 -7.21
CA ILE A 224 0.65 -12.25 -6.08
C ILE A 224 0.37 -13.42 -5.15
N ASP A 225 1.39 -13.79 -4.38
CA ASP A 225 1.24 -14.51 -3.11
C ASP A 225 1.78 -13.64 -1.97
N TYR A 226 1.15 -13.77 -0.79
CA TYR A 226 1.65 -13.14 0.43
C TYR A 226 2.92 -13.86 0.89
N TYR A 227 3.90 -13.08 1.31
CA TYR A 227 5.14 -13.60 1.88
C TYR A 227 5.10 -13.60 3.41
N ASP A 228 5.95 -14.40 4.03
CA ASP A 228 6.06 -14.49 5.50
C ASP A 228 6.65 -13.22 6.13
N ILE A 229 7.41 -12.43 5.36
CA ILE A 229 7.84 -11.09 5.76
C ILE A 229 6.77 -10.05 5.40
N SER A 230 6.22 -9.40 6.44
CA SER A 230 5.24 -8.33 6.27
C SER A 230 5.72 -7.22 5.35
N GLY A 231 4.86 -6.84 4.40
CA GLY A 231 5.13 -5.81 3.40
C GLY A 231 5.92 -6.30 2.19
N CYS A 232 6.28 -7.58 2.12
CA CYS A 232 6.84 -8.22 0.94
C CYS A 232 5.81 -9.13 0.28
N TYR A 233 5.85 -9.20 -1.05
CA TYR A 233 4.89 -9.98 -1.85
C TYR A 233 5.63 -10.69 -2.98
N ILE A 234 5.25 -11.94 -3.26
CA ILE A 234 5.77 -12.66 -4.42
C ILE A 234 5.03 -12.17 -5.66
N LEU A 235 5.76 -11.61 -6.63
CA LEU A 235 5.20 -11.25 -7.93
C LEU A 235 5.17 -12.50 -8.81
N ARG A 236 3.99 -13.12 -8.95
CA ARG A 236 3.80 -14.30 -9.80
C ARG A 236 3.87 -13.92 -11.29
N PRO A 237 4.05 -14.89 -12.21
CA PRO A 237 4.18 -14.59 -13.64
C PRO A 237 3.08 -13.68 -14.21
N TRP A 238 1.84 -13.79 -13.70
CA TRP A 238 0.72 -12.97 -14.17
C TRP A 238 0.90 -11.47 -13.93
N SER A 239 1.54 -11.07 -12.83
CA SER A 239 1.85 -9.66 -12.54
C SER A 239 3.25 -9.26 -13.00
N TYR A 240 4.23 -10.16 -12.92
CA TYR A 240 5.59 -9.88 -13.37
C TYR A 240 5.65 -9.63 -14.88
N PHE A 241 4.84 -10.33 -15.68
CA PHE A 241 4.69 -10.06 -17.12
C PHE A 241 4.30 -8.60 -17.39
N ILE A 242 3.38 -8.03 -16.61
CA ILE A 242 2.97 -6.62 -16.75
C ILE A 242 4.16 -5.70 -16.48
N TRP A 243 4.98 -6.03 -15.48
CA TRP A 243 6.20 -5.28 -15.18
C TRP A 243 7.24 -5.38 -16.31
N GLU A 244 7.40 -6.55 -16.93
CA GLU A 244 8.25 -6.76 -18.10
C GLU A 244 7.78 -5.90 -19.28
N GLU A 245 6.47 -5.83 -19.54
CA GLU A 245 5.92 -4.97 -20.60
C GLU A 245 6.14 -3.48 -20.32
N ILE A 246 5.98 -3.02 -19.07
CA ILE A 246 6.33 -1.65 -18.66
C ILE A 246 7.81 -1.40 -18.90
N GLN A 247 8.68 -2.33 -18.49
CA GLN A 247 10.11 -2.24 -18.65
C GLN A 247 10.52 -2.17 -20.13
N ASN A 248 9.94 -3.02 -20.97
CA ASN A 248 10.20 -3.05 -22.41
C ASN A 248 9.77 -1.74 -23.08
N TYR A 249 8.55 -1.30 -22.80
CA TYR A 249 7.98 -0.07 -23.34
C TYR A 249 8.82 1.17 -22.97
N PHE A 250 9.21 1.27 -21.71
CA PHE A 250 9.97 2.41 -21.19
C PHE A 250 11.42 2.38 -21.68
N ASN A 251 12.09 1.23 -21.63
CA ASN A 251 13.46 1.05 -22.14
C ASN A 251 13.60 1.46 -23.60
N ALA A 252 12.65 1.05 -24.46
CA ALA A 252 12.67 1.42 -25.88
C ALA A 252 12.63 2.94 -26.11
N ARG A 253 11.97 3.69 -25.21
CA ARG A 253 11.81 5.15 -25.33
C ARG A 253 12.99 5.91 -24.74
N ILE A 254 13.45 5.57 -23.53
CA ILE A 254 14.61 6.23 -22.93
C ILE A 254 15.91 5.98 -23.73
N LYS A 255 16.04 4.81 -24.40
CA LYS A 255 17.16 4.54 -25.31
C LYS A 255 17.19 5.52 -26.50
N LYS A 256 16.03 5.91 -27.03
CA LYS A 256 15.94 6.94 -28.10
C LYS A 256 16.36 8.33 -27.60
N MET A 257 16.22 8.59 -26.29
CA MET A 257 16.69 9.83 -25.63
C MET A 257 18.20 9.80 -25.28
N GLY A 258 18.91 8.72 -25.63
CA GLY A 258 20.33 8.52 -25.33
C GLY A 258 20.62 8.04 -23.90
N VAL A 259 19.59 7.65 -23.13
CA VAL A 259 19.76 7.10 -21.78
C VAL A 259 20.34 5.68 -21.86
N LYS A 260 21.33 5.39 -21.02
CA LYS A 260 22.01 4.09 -20.97
C LYS A 260 21.67 3.36 -19.68
N ASN A 261 21.24 2.10 -19.79
CA ASN A 261 21.06 1.24 -18.63
C ASN A 261 22.41 0.89 -18.00
N SER A 262 22.43 0.84 -16.68
CA SER A 262 23.55 0.53 -15.81
C SER A 262 23.04 -0.22 -14.58
N TYR A 263 23.95 -0.68 -13.72
CA TYR A 263 23.56 -1.31 -12.46
C TYR A 263 24.58 -0.95 -11.38
N PHE A 264 24.10 -0.30 -10.32
CA PHE A 264 24.89 0.01 -9.13
C PHE A 264 24.56 -0.98 -8.00
N PRO A 265 25.51 -1.25 -7.09
CA PRO A 265 25.30 -2.20 -6.00
C PRO A 265 24.10 -1.87 -5.10
N LEU A 266 23.49 -2.92 -4.54
CA LEU A 266 22.41 -2.83 -3.55
C LEU A 266 22.87 -2.17 -2.24
N PHE A 267 24.14 -2.39 -1.88
CA PHE A 267 24.70 -2.01 -0.60
C PHE A 267 25.31 -0.61 -0.63
N VAL A 268 25.01 0.17 0.40
CA VAL A 268 25.51 1.53 0.62
C VAL A 268 26.24 1.58 1.95
N SER A 269 27.43 2.17 1.99
CA SER A 269 28.14 2.34 3.26
C SER A 269 27.43 3.39 4.13
N GLU A 270 27.47 3.20 5.45
CA GLU A 270 26.93 4.18 6.40
C GLU A 270 27.50 5.59 6.17
N ASP A 271 28.82 5.68 5.92
CA ASP A 271 29.51 6.95 5.66
C ASP A 271 28.97 7.66 4.40
N ALA A 272 28.60 6.90 3.36
CA ALA A 272 28.04 7.48 2.13
C ALA A 272 26.61 7.99 2.34
N LEU A 273 25.79 7.23 3.07
CA LEU A 273 24.41 7.62 3.38
C LEU A 273 24.34 8.84 4.29
N ARG A 274 25.26 8.94 5.27
CA ARG A 274 25.35 10.08 6.20
C ARG A 274 25.80 11.39 5.54
N LYS A 275 26.41 11.37 4.35
CA LYS A 275 26.73 12.61 3.61
C LYS A 275 25.48 13.39 3.20
N GLU A 276 24.34 12.71 3.13
CA GLU A 276 23.07 13.26 2.72
C GLU A 276 22.14 13.52 3.93
N LYS A 277 22.70 13.67 5.14
CA LYS A 277 21.94 13.74 6.40
C LYS A 277 20.77 14.74 6.37
N ASP A 278 20.96 15.90 5.75
CA ASP A 278 19.94 16.96 5.65
C ASP A 278 18.80 16.62 4.67
N HIS A 279 18.98 15.67 3.73
CA HIS A 279 17.91 15.14 2.87
C HIS A 279 17.44 13.73 3.29
N VAL A 280 18.20 13.03 4.12
CA VAL A 280 17.92 11.68 4.65
C VAL A 280 17.17 11.70 5.99
N GLU A 281 17.01 12.85 6.64
CA GLU A 281 16.25 12.95 7.91
C GLU A 281 14.84 12.31 7.81
N GLY A 282 14.19 12.38 6.64
CA GLY A 282 12.89 11.73 6.38
C GLY A 282 12.93 10.22 6.13
N PHE A 283 14.09 9.65 5.78
CA PHE A 283 14.25 8.23 5.46
C PHE A 283 15.02 7.43 6.52
N SER A 284 15.66 8.10 7.48
CA SER A 284 16.55 7.48 8.47
C SER A 284 15.91 6.28 9.20
N ALA A 285 14.62 6.37 9.53
CA ALA A 285 13.86 5.30 10.17
C ALA A 285 13.48 4.15 9.21
N GLU A 286 13.46 4.38 7.90
CA GLU A 286 13.07 3.41 6.87
C GLU A 286 14.28 2.62 6.31
N VAL A 287 15.51 2.96 6.70
CA VAL A 287 16.73 2.29 6.20
C VAL A 287 16.88 0.90 6.83
N ALA A 288 16.95 -0.12 5.99
CA ALA A 288 17.31 -1.47 6.43
C ALA A 288 18.85 -1.64 6.48
N TRP A 289 19.35 -2.16 7.60
CA TRP A 289 20.78 -2.32 7.85
C TRP A 289 21.20 -3.79 7.89
N VAL A 290 22.29 -4.10 7.20
CA VAL A 290 23.05 -5.35 7.34
C VAL A 290 24.16 -5.11 8.36
N THR A 291 24.06 -5.80 9.50
CA THR A 291 25.01 -5.67 10.62
C THR A 291 25.81 -6.94 10.88
N ARG A 292 25.47 -8.06 10.23
CA ARG A 292 26.10 -9.37 10.44
C ARG A 292 26.31 -10.11 9.12
N ALA A 293 27.41 -10.85 9.02
CA ALA A 293 27.69 -11.83 7.96
C ALA A 293 27.79 -13.23 8.59
N GLY A 294 26.77 -14.05 8.37
CA GLY A 294 26.61 -15.31 9.09
C GLY A 294 26.44 -15.05 10.59
N LYS A 295 27.39 -15.49 11.42
CA LYS A 295 27.40 -15.26 12.88
C LYS A 295 28.32 -14.11 13.32
N LYS A 296 29.11 -13.54 12.42
CA LYS A 296 30.08 -12.48 12.75
C LYS A 296 29.46 -11.11 12.51
N ASP A 297 29.64 -10.21 13.47
CA ASP A 297 29.22 -8.83 13.32
C ASP A 297 30.18 -8.10 12.37
N LEU A 298 29.63 -7.19 11.56
CA LEU A 298 30.41 -6.37 10.64
C LEU A 298 31.04 -5.21 11.43
N GLU A 299 32.29 -4.87 11.10
CA GLU A 299 32.97 -3.69 11.70
C GLU A 299 32.23 -2.38 11.42
N LYS A 300 31.58 -2.29 10.25
CA LYS A 300 30.71 -1.18 9.86
C LYS A 300 29.41 -1.72 9.32
N ALA A 301 28.30 -1.15 9.76
CA ALA A 301 26.98 -1.46 9.21
C ALA A 301 26.89 -1.01 7.74
N ILE A 302 26.15 -1.77 6.95
CA ILE A 302 25.93 -1.50 5.53
C ILE A 302 24.43 -1.35 5.32
N ALA A 303 24.00 -0.26 4.71
CA ALA A 303 22.60 -0.04 4.38
C ALA A 303 22.22 -0.78 3.09
N ILE A 304 20.99 -1.30 3.05
CA ILE A 304 20.32 -1.67 1.80
C ILE A 304 19.77 -0.37 1.20
N ARG A 305 20.01 -0.12 -0.09
CA ARG A 305 19.64 1.17 -0.70
C ARG A 305 18.14 1.47 -0.55
N PRO A 306 17.77 2.65 -0.02
CA PRO A 306 16.43 3.20 -0.16
C PRO A 306 16.27 4.01 -1.48
N THR A 307 17.41 4.41 -2.06
CA THR A 307 17.59 5.14 -3.34
C THR A 307 19.09 5.16 -3.70
N SER A 308 19.47 5.45 -4.95
CA SER A 308 20.87 5.31 -5.41
C SER A 308 21.70 6.60 -5.52
N GLU A 309 21.18 7.78 -5.15
CA GLU A 309 21.92 9.06 -5.23
C GLU A 309 23.31 8.98 -4.59
N THR A 310 23.38 8.50 -3.33
CA THR A 310 24.64 8.38 -2.56
C THR A 310 25.60 7.32 -3.11
N VAL A 311 25.10 6.39 -3.94
CA VAL A 311 25.89 5.35 -4.61
C VAL A 311 26.43 5.85 -5.95
N MET A 312 25.59 6.55 -6.72
CA MET A 312 25.88 6.95 -8.10
C MET A 312 26.71 8.23 -8.17
N TYR A 313 26.37 9.23 -7.36
CA TYR A 313 26.92 10.59 -7.50
C TYR A 313 28.42 10.73 -7.25
N PRO A 314 29.04 9.98 -6.30
CA PRO A 314 30.50 9.93 -6.20
C PRO A 314 31.19 9.43 -7.49
N LEU A 315 30.55 8.50 -8.21
CA LEU A 315 31.09 7.97 -9.47
C LEU A 315 30.82 8.93 -10.63
N MET A 316 29.68 9.60 -10.65
CA MET A 316 29.42 10.69 -11.62
C MET A 316 30.47 11.81 -11.51
N ALA A 317 30.85 12.21 -10.28
CA ALA A 317 31.92 13.18 -10.05
C ALA A 317 33.29 12.71 -10.59
N LYS A 318 33.53 11.40 -10.62
CA LYS A 318 34.75 10.81 -11.18
C LYS A 318 34.73 10.78 -12.70
N TRP A 319 33.58 10.45 -13.29
CA TRP A 319 33.39 10.26 -14.72
C TRP A 319 33.28 11.57 -15.50
N ILE A 320 32.67 12.61 -14.91
CA ILE A 320 32.50 13.91 -15.54
C ILE A 320 33.74 14.77 -15.25
N ARG A 321 34.41 15.23 -16.30
CA ARG A 321 35.60 16.09 -16.22
C ARG A 321 35.45 17.35 -17.07
N SER A 322 34.90 17.22 -18.28
CA SER A 322 34.72 18.30 -19.26
C SER A 322 33.27 18.34 -19.75
N HIS A 323 32.86 19.46 -20.36
CA HIS A 323 31.55 19.58 -21.02
C HIS A 323 31.31 18.48 -22.07
N ARG A 324 32.37 17.87 -22.63
CA ARG A 324 32.31 16.76 -23.59
C ARG A 324 31.76 15.46 -23.00
N ASP A 325 31.80 15.31 -21.68
CA ASP A 325 31.25 14.15 -20.97
C ASP A 325 29.74 14.29 -20.72
N LEU A 326 29.15 15.45 -21.08
CA LEU A 326 27.76 15.80 -20.86
C LEU A 326 26.96 15.79 -22.18
N PRO A 327 25.66 15.45 -22.15
CA PRO A 327 24.93 14.97 -20.98
C PRO A 327 25.27 13.52 -20.63
N LEU A 328 25.48 13.24 -19.34
CA LEU A 328 25.56 11.87 -18.83
C LEU A 328 24.15 11.42 -18.44
N LYS A 329 23.65 10.35 -19.06
CA LYS A 329 22.28 9.86 -18.83
C LYS A 329 22.25 8.38 -18.50
N LEU A 330 21.96 8.06 -17.23
CA LEU A 330 21.97 6.69 -16.72
C LEU A 330 20.58 6.29 -16.22
N ASN A 331 20.27 5.01 -16.38
CA ASN A 331 19.09 4.37 -15.81
C ASN A 331 19.49 3.03 -15.17
N GLN A 332 18.78 2.58 -14.15
CA GLN A 332 18.86 1.20 -13.68
C GLN A 332 17.48 0.67 -13.33
N TRP A 333 17.30 -0.63 -13.51
CA TRP A 333 16.14 -1.38 -13.04
C TRP A 333 16.56 -2.23 -11.87
N SER A 334 15.86 -2.12 -10.75
CA SER A 334 16.25 -2.80 -9.52
C SER A 334 15.13 -2.94 -8.51
N ASN A 335 15.38 -3.72 -7.47
CA ASN A 335 14.64 -3.63 -6.22
C ASN A 335 15.17 -2.49 -5.32
N VAL A 336 14.29 -2.04 -4.44
CA VAL A 336 14.53 -1.08 -3.36
C VAL A 336 13.91 -1.60 -2.08
N VAL A 337 14.55 -1.33 -0.94
CA VAL A 337 13.99 -1.63 0.38
C VAL A 337 13.77 -0.35 1.16
N ARG A 338 12.53 -0.12 1.60
CA ARG A 338 12.13 0.93 2.54
C ARG A 338 11.27 0.30 3.62
N TRP A 339 11.67 0.42 4.88
CA TRP A 339 10.96 -0.19 6.00
C TRP A 339 9.74 0.63 6.43
N GLU A 340 8.79 0.77 5.51
CA GLU A 340 7.56 1.55 5.66
C GLU A 340 6.79 1.16 6.93
N PHE A 341 6.47 2.18 7.74
CA PHE A 341 5.71 2.05 8.99
C PHE A 341 4.19 2.08 8.77
N LYS A 342 3.75 2.63 7.64
CA LYS A 342 2.33 2.60 7.25
C LYS A 342 1.93 1.20 6.79
N HIS A 343 0.64 0.88 6.91
CA HIS A 343 0.12 -0.43 6.53
C HIS A 343 0.47 -0.76 5.06
N PRO A 344 1.18 -1.87 4.80
CA PRO A 344 1.59 -2.21 3.45
C PRO A 344 0.39 -2.66 2.62
N THR A 345 0.38 -2.29 1.34
CA THR A 345 -0.66 -2.64 0.37
C THR A 345 0.03 -3.18 -0.87
N PRO A 346 -0.34 -4.38 -1.38
CA PRO A 346 0.29 -4.96 -2.56
C PRO A 346 0.41 -3.96 -3.71
N PHE A 347 1.59 -3.91 -4.33
CA PHE A 347 1.99 -2.95 -5.36
C PHE A 347 2.06 -1.47 -4.94
N ILE A 348 1.04 -0.96 -4.23
CA ILE A 348 0.93 0.47 -3.90
C ILE A 348 1.99 0.92 -2.90
N ARG A 349 2.21 0.11 -1.86
CA ARG A 349 3.17 0.40 -0.78
C ARG A 349 3.67 -0.93 -0.22
N SER A 350 4.78 -1.42 -0.75
CA SER A 350 5.50 -2.59 -0.25
C SER A 350 6.86 -2.17 0.31
N ARG A 351 7.40 -2.97 1.23
CA ARG A 351 8.72 -2.71 1.83
C ARG A 351 9.85 -3.02 0.87
N GLU A 352 9.68 -4.07 0.06
CA GLU A 352 10.48 -4.30 -1.13
C GLU A 352 9.62 -4.03 -2.37
N PHE A 353 10.12 -3.23 -3.31
CA PHE A 353 9.45 -2.99 -4.58
C PHE A 353 10.46 -2.94 -5.73
N LEU A 354 9.98 -3.29 -6.92
CA LEU A 354 10.75 -3.10 -8.14
C LEU A 354 10.48 -1.71 -8.70
N TRP A 355 11.53 -1.10 -9.22
CA TRP A 355 11.44 0.19 -9.86
C TRP A 355 12.46 0.36 -10.97
N GLN A 356 12.30 1.45 -11.70
CA GLN A 356 13.41 2.06 -12.40
C GLN A 356 13.75 3.39 -11.72
N GLU A 357 15.03 3.74 -11.73
CA GLU A 357 15.53 5.06 -11.36
C GLU A 357 16.51 5.55 -12.43
N GLY A 358 16.27 6.75 -12.94
CA GLY A 358 17.15 7.42 -13.87
C GLY A 358 17.82 8.61 -13.21
N HIS A 359 19.10 8.80 -13.51
CA HIS A 359 19.91 9.90 -13.00
C HIS A 359 20.73 10.48 -14.14
N THR A 360 20.62 11.80 -14.32
CA THR A 360 21.27 12.48 -15.42
C THR A 360 22.00 13.73 -14.95
N ALA A 361 23.01 14.15 -15.72
CA ALA A 361 23.77 15.37 -15.51
C ALA A 361 23.92 16.11 -16.84
N HIS A 362 23.65 17.40 -16.82
CA HIS A 362 23.61 18.30 -17.97
C HIS A 362 24.49 19.52 -17.72
N ALA A 363 24.91 20.19 -18.80
CA ALA A 363 25.72 21.40 -18.69
C ALA A 363 24.87 22.60 -18.28
N THR A 364 23.59 22.64 -18.68
CA THR A 364 22.71 23.81 -18.47
C THR A 364 21.38 23.45 -17.78
N LYS A 365 20.76 24.46 -17.16
CA LYS A 365 19.43 24.32 -16.53
C LYS A 365 18.35 23.96 -17.56
N ASP A 366 18.43 24.54 -18.76
CA ASP A 366 17.40 24.36 -19.79
C ASP A 366 17.38 22.95 -20.36
N GLU A 367 18.55 22.34 -20.57
CA GLU A 367 18.68 20.93 -20.97
C GLU A 367 18.10 19.99 -19.90
N ALA A 368 18.44 20.24 -18.64
CA ALA A 368 17.90 19.48 -17.51
C ALA A 368 16.38 19.63 -17.40
N ALA A 369 15.86 20.87 -17.47
CA ALA A 369 14.43 21.16 -17.36
C ALA A 369 13.62 20.54 -18.52
N LYS A 370 14.17 20.54 -19.74
CA LYS A 370 13.57 19.87 -20.89
C LYS A 370 13.41 18.38 -20.65
N GLU A 371 14.46 17.69 -20.21
CA GLU A 371 14.41 16.25 -19.96
C GLU A 371 13.42 15.89 -18.85
N VAL A 372 13.28 16.73 -17.81
CA VAL A 372 12.31 16.48 -16.73
C VAL A 372 10.89 16.32 -17.29
N LEU A 373 10.50 17.20 -18.22
CA LEU A 373 9.19 17.16 -18.86
C LEU A 373 9.08 16.03 -19.89
N GLU A 374 10.13 15.76 -20.67
CA GLU A 374 10.14 14.62 -21.60
C GLU A 374 9.92 13.29 -20.85
N ILE A 375 10.59 13.09 -19.71
CA ILE A 375 10.41 11.89 -18.88
C ILE A 375 9.01 11.85 -18.24
N LEU A 376 8.48 13.00 -17.78
CA LEU A 376 7.13 13.05 -17.25
C LEU A 376 6.08 12.66 -18.31
N ASP A 377 6.27 13.11 -19.55
CA ASP A 377 5.43 12.71 -20.68
C ASP A 377 5.56 11.21 -20.96
N LEU A 378 6.77 10.64 -20.89
CA LEU A 378 6.95 9.19 -21.01
C LEU A 378 6.21 8.41 -19.91
N TYR A 379 6.22 8.89 -18.66
CA TYR A 379 5.44 8.25 -17.60
C TYR A 379 3.94 8.37 -17.84
N ALA A 380 3.46 9.54 -18.28
CA ALA A 380 2.05 9.68 -18.66
C ALA A 380 1.68 8.68 -19.77
N SER A 381 2.52 8.54 -20.80
CA SER A 381 2.33 7.53 -21.86
C SER A 381 2.37 6.08 -21.35
N VAL A 382 3.21 5.73 -20.37
CA VAL A 382 3.16 4.39 -19.73
C VAL A 382 1.77 4.15 -19.13
N TYR A 383 1.24 5.11 -18.38
CA TYR A 383 -0.08 4.93 -17.78
C TYR A 383 -1.21 4.96 -18.83
N GLU A 384 -1.24 5.96 -19.71
CA GLU A 384 -2.36 6.18 -20.63
C GLU A 384 -2.32 5.21 -21.82
N GLU A 385 -1.19 5.07 -22.50
CA GLU A 385 -1.10 4.25 -23.70
C GLU A 385 -0.95 2.76 -23.39
N LEU A 386 -0.16 2.40 -22.36
CA LEU A 386 0.10 1.00 -22.05
C LEU A 386 -0.90 0.44 -21.03
N LEU A 387 -1.16 1.16 -19.94
CA LEU A 387 -2.03 0.70 -18.84
C LEU A 387 -3.49 1.20 -18.94
N ALA A 388 -3.84 1.99 -19.96
CA ALA A 388 -5.17 2.61 -20.11
C ALA A 388 -5.64 3.39 -18.86
N CYS A 389 -4.72 3.99 -18.11
CA CYS A 389 -4.96 4.73 -16.88
C CYS A 389 -4.79 6.23 -17.13
N PRO A 390 -5.80 7.08 -16.86
CA PRO A 390 -5.68 8.53 -17.02
C PRO A 390 -4.76 9.15 -15.96
N ILE A 391 -3.96 10.14 -16.34
CA ILE A 391 -3.02 10.83 -15.43
C ILE A 391 -3.17 12.35 -15.51
N ILE A 392 -2.97 13.03 -14.38
CA ILE A 392 -2.78 14.47 -14.33
C ILE A 392 -1.29 14.78 -14.14
N LYS A 393 -0.70 15.47 -15.12
CA LYS A 393 0.66 16.00 -15.02
C LYS A 393 0.66 17.33 -14.26
N GLY A 394 1.59 17.50 -13.34
CA GLY A 394 1.76 18.76 -12.62
C GLY A 394 3.07 18.85 -11.85
N ARG A 395 3.24 19.95 -11.13
CA ARG A 395 4.36 20.20 -10.21
C ARG A 395 3.92 19.94 -8.77
N LYS A 396 4.77 19.37 -7.92
CA LYS A 396 4.53 19.34 -6.47
C LYS A 396 4.69 20.74 -5.87
N THR A 397 3.96 21.03 -4.80
CA THR A 397 4.20 22.21 -3.98
C THR A 397 5.57 22.11 -3.31
N GLU A 398 6.07 23.21 -2.74
CA GLU A 398 7.35 23.20 -2.01
C GLU A 398 7.34 22.22 -0.83
N ARG A 399 6.19 22.01 -0.19
CA ARG A 399 6.03 21.06 0.93
C ARG A 399 6.13 19.59 0.50
N GLU A 400 5.55 19.25 -0.65
CA GLU A 400 5.45 17.86 -1.14
C GLU A 400 6.51 17.51 -2.21
N LYS A 401 7.40 18.45 -2.58
CA LYS A 401 8.52 18.14 -3.48
C LYS A 401 9.56 17.29 -2.77
N PHE A 402 10.42 16.61 -3.54
CA PHE A 402 11.60 15.98 -2.98
C PHE A 402 12.54 17.04 -2.37
N ALA A 403 12.91 16.88 -1.10
CA ALA A 403 13.71 17.87 -0.38
C ALA A 403 15.05 18.20 -1.05
N GLY A 404 15.66 17.24 -1.76
CA GLY A 404 16.88 17.46 -2.54
C GLY A 404 16.67 18.13 -3.90
N ALA A 405 15.42 18.40 -4.33
CA ALA A 405 15.09 18.95 -5.63
C ALA A 405 14.90 20.47 -5.66
N ASP A 406 15.29 21.12 -6.77
CA ASP A 406 14.86 22.49 -7.10
C ASP A 406 13.33 22.50 -7.25
N TYR A 407 12.82 21.61 -8.10
CA TYR A 407 11.39 21.33 -8.21
C TYR A 407 11.11 19.86 -8.56
N THR A 408 9.91 19.39 -8.24
CA THR A 408 9.45 18.03 -8.56
C THR A 408 8.23 18.10 -9.46
N THR A 409 8.25 17.35 -10.55
CA THR A 409 7.06 17.08 -11.37
C THR A 409 6.54 15.68 -11.09
N THR A 410 5.24 15.49 -11.27
CA THR A 410 4.52 14.30 -10.85
C THR A 410 3.43 13.93 -11.83
N ALA A 411 3.21 12.63 -11.96
CA ALA A 411 2.12 12.02 -12.71
C ALA A 411 1.10 11.49 -11.68
N GLU A 412 0.01 12.22 -11.45
CA GLU A 412 -1.01 11.91 -10.45
C GLU A 412 -2.12 11.04 -11.05
N ALA A 413 -2.29 9.83 -10.53
CA ALA A 413 -3.43 8.97 -10.77
C ALA A 413 -4.51 9.20 -9.70
N PHE A 414 -5.73 8.74 -9.96
CA PHE A 414 -6.85 8.84 -9.03
C PHE A 414 -7.66 7.56 -9.02
N ILE A 415 -8.10 7.13 -7.83
CA ILE A 415 -8.96 5.96 -7.66
C ILE A 415 -10.37 6.45 -7.32
N PRO A 416 -11.31 6.47 -8.29
CA PRO A 416 -12.64 7.04 -8.08
C PRO A 416 -13.45 6.31 -7.00
N THR A 417 -13.31 4.98 -6.90
CA THR A 417 -14.08 4.15 -5.97
C THR A 417 -13.92 4.55 -4.51
N ASN A 418 -12.76 5.08 -4.12
CA ASN A 418 -12.51 5.51 -2.74
C ASN A 418 -12.01 6.96 -2.64
N GLY A 419 -12.09 7.73 -3.73
CA GLY A 419 -11.79 9.14 -3.75
C GLY A 419 -10.36 9.52 -3.37
N ARG A 420 -9.37 8.67 -3.67
CA ARG A 420 -7.96 8.91 -3.29
C ARG A 420 -7.03 9.10 -4.49
N GLY A 421 -6.19 10.12 -4.42
CA GLY A 421 -5.06 10.32 -5.30
C GLY A 421 -3.92 9.35 -5.02
N VAL A 422 -3.20 8.97 -6.07
CA VAL A 422 -2.01 8.13 -6.02
C VAL A 422 -0.94 8.76 -6.90
N GLN A 423 0.20 9.08 -6.31
CA GLN A 423 1.37 9.48 -7.08
C GLN A 423 1.90 8.29 -7.86
N GLY A 424 1.78 8.34 -9.19
CA GLY A 424 2.16 7.26 -10.10
C GLY A 424 3.65 7.25 -10.42
N ALA A 425 4.22 8.41 -10.73
CA ALA A 425 5.64 8.57 -11.05
C ALA A 425 6.14 9.98 -10.73
N THR A 426 7.46 10.13 -10.62
CA THR A 426 8.11 11.43 -10.39
C THR A 426 9.26 11.70 -11.33
N SER A 427 9.40 12.98 -11.70
CA SER A 427 10.57 13.50 -12.41
C SER A 427 11.03 14.80 -11.75
N HIS A 428 12.24 14.77 -11.20
CA HIS A 428 12.80 15.81 -10.36
C HIS A 428 13.86 16.59 -11.14
N CYS A 429 13.78 17.92 -11.11
CA CYS A 429 14.94 18.75 -11.36
C CYS A 429 15.68 18.92 -10.03
N LEU A 430 16.86 18.32 -9.94
CA LEU A 430 17.69 18.39 -8.73
C LEU A 430 18.49 19.71 -8.65
N GLY A 431 18.44 20.51 -9.72
CA GLY A 431 19.25 21.71 -9.85
C GLY A 431 20.73 21.36 -9.70
N GLN A 432 21.41 22.13 -8.87
CA GLN A 432 22.83 21.91 -8.52
C GLN A 432 23.00 21.40 -7.07
N ASN A 433 21.92 21.04 -6.36
CA ASN A 433 21.97 20.69 -4.93
C ASN A 433 22.96 19.54 -4.67
N PHE A 434 22.74 18.41 -5.36
CA PHE A 434 23.61 17.24 -5.26
C PHE A 434 24.98 17.46 -5.88
N SER A 435 25.07 18.18 -7.01
CA SER A 435 26.35 18.45 -7.67
C SER A 435 27.30 19.25 -6.77
N LYS A 436 26.78 20.16 -5.94
CA LYS A 436 27.54 20.91 -4.94
C LYS A 436 27.97 20.00 -3.80
N MET A 437 27.06 19.19 -3.28
CA MET A 437 27.33 18.22 -2.20
C MET A 437 28.41 17.20 -2.58
N PHE A 438 28.31 16.61 -3.78
CA PHE A 438 29.20 15.56 -4.27
C PHE A 438 30.37 16.08 -5.12
N LYS A 439 30.49 17.40 -5.29
CA LYS A 439 31.51 18.07 -6.11
C LYS A 439 31.55 17.54 -7.55
N ILE A 440 30.38 17.35 -8.16
CA ILE A 440 30.24 16.97 -9.56
C ILE A 440 30.39 18.25 -10.39
N VAL A 441 31.59 18.46 -10.94
CA VAL A 441 31.95 19.65 -11.73
C VAL A 441 32.50 19.25 -13.09
N PHE A 442 32.35 20.12 -14.07
CA PHE A 442 32.94 19.98 -15.40
C PHE A 442 33.67 21.26 -15.82
N GLN A 443 34.66 21.11 -16.68
CA GLN A 443 35.34 22.24 -17.33
C GLN A 443 34.55 22.74 -18.54
N ASP A 444 34.18 24.02 -18.51
CA ASP A 444 33.51 24.71 -19.60
C ASP A 444 34.52 25.42 -20.51
N ASP A 445 34.95 24.72 -21.56
CA ASP A 445 35.93 25.23 -22.54
C ASP A 445 35.32 26.24 -23.53
N THR A 446 34.01 26.50 -23.46
CA THR A 446 33.35 27.51 -24.32
C THR A 446 33.54 28.94 -23.80
N LYS A 447 33.97 29.09 -22.54
CA LYS A 447 34.35 30.35 -21.92
C LYS A 447 35.87 30.49 -21.89
N HIS A 448 36.50 30.55 -23.06
CA HIS A 448 37.89 31.01 -23.18
C HIS A 448 37.92 32.54 -23.22
N ASP A 449 37.99 33.18 -22.06
CA ASP A 449 38.66 34.48 -21.97
C ASP A 449 40.17 34.22 -22.09
N GLY A 450 40.82 34.79 -23.10
CA GLY A 450 42.22 34.49 -23.45
C GLY A 450 43.30 34.85 -22.41
N ALA A 451 42.94 34.98 -21.13
CA ALA A 451 43.84 35.21 -20.02
C ALA A 451 44.30 33.87 -19.44
N LYS A 452 45.60 33.57 -19.55
CA LYS A 452 46.24 32.51 -18.77
C LYS A 452 46.20 32.90 -17.30
N HIS A 453 45.20 32.40 -16.56
CA HIS A 453 45.22 32.41 -15.11
C HIS A 453 45.93 31.14 -14.61
N ASP A 454 46.92 31.31 -13.74
CA ASP A 454 47.69 30.22 -13.09
C ASP A 454 46.86 29.40 -12.07
N ASP A 455 45.54 29.63 -12.00
CA ASP A 455 44.61 28.91 -11.12
C ASP A 455 43.56 28.19 -11.98
N ASP A 456 43.67 26.86 -12.07
CA ASP A 456 42.83 25.92 -12.82
C ASP A 456 41.37 25.82 -12.32
N THR A 457 40.85 26.86 -11.63
CA THR A 457 39.53 26.88 -10.99
C THR A 457 38.53 27.83 -11.64
N SER A 458 38.95 28.78 -12.50
CA SER A 458 38.07 29.81 -13.10
C SER A 458 37.01 29.27 -14.07
N HIS A 459 37.17 28.05 -14.59
CA HIS A 459 36.27 27.47 -15.63
C HIS A 459 35.46 26.25 -15.16
N LYS A 460 35.51 25.90 -13.87
CA LYS A 460 34.79 24.72 -13.34
C LYS A 460 33.35 25.12 -12.97
N GLN A 461 32.38 24.41 -13.53
CA GLN A 461 30.96 24.60 -13.26
C GLN A 461 30.33 23.33 -12.70
N HIS A 462 29.35 23.50 -11.80
CA HIS A 462 28.53 22.42 -11.29
C HIS A 462 27.51 21.96 -12.34
N VAL A 463 27.35 20.66 -12.50
CA VAL A 463 26.34 20.09 -13.42
C VAL A 463 24.92 20.34 -12.92
N TRP A 464 23.96 20.42 -13.84
CA TRP A 464 22.54 20.39 -13.54
C TRP A 464 22.06 18.95 -13.58
N GLN A 465 21.43 18.46 -12.50
CA GLN A 465 21.03 17.06 -12.40
C GLN A 465 19.53 16.87 -12.41
N ASN A 466 19.10 15.71 -12.91
CA ASN A 466 17.74 15.21 -12.72
C ASN A 466 17.78 13.81 -12.09
N SER A 467 16.71 13.47 -11.38
CA SER A 467 16.38 12.07 -11.07
C SER A 467 14.91 11.79 -11.33
N TRP A 468 14.56 10.57 -11.68
CA TRP A 468 13.18 10.20 -12.02
C TRP A 468 12.90 8.72 -11.75
N GLY A 469 11.69 8.42 -11.26
CA GLY A 469 11.32 7.08 -10.81
C GLY A 469 9.89 6.65 -11.16
N LEU A 470 9.73 5.37 -11.50
CA LEU A 470 8.46 4.65 -11.66
C LEU A 470 8.59 3.28 -11.01
N THR A 471 7.56 2.83 -10.31
CA THR A 471 7.58 1.56 -9.56
C THR A 471 6.46 0.62 -9.98
N THR A 472 6.47 -0.60 -9.44
CA THR A 472 5.36 -1.56 -9.55
C THR A 472 4.03 -1.06 -8.99
N ARG A 473 3.99 0.10 -8.31
CA ARG A 473 2.75 0.82 -7.98
C ARG A 473 1.85 1.05 -9.20
N SER A 474 2.45 1.25 -10.37
CA SER A 474 1.74 1.33 -11.66
C SER A 474 0.77 0.16 -11.90
N ILE A 475 1.18 -1.06 -11.56
CA ILE A 475 0.34 -2.27 -11.66
C ILE A 475 -0.84 -2.19 -10.68
N GLY A 476 -0.57 -1.79 -9.44
CA GLY A 476 -1.62 -1.61 -8.42
C GLY A 476 -2.66 -0.57 -8.85
N VAL A 477 -2.23 0.57 -9.39
CA VAL A 477 -3.12 1.61 -9.92
C VAL A 477 -3.98 1.06 -11.06
N MET A 478 -3.40 0.34 -12.01
CA MET A 478 -4.14 -0.30 -13.11
C MET A 478 -5.22 -1.26 -12.60
N VAL A 479 -4.89 -2.12 -11.64
CA VAL A 479 -5.86 -3.04 -11.02
C VAL A 479 -6.98 -2.28 -10.30
N MET A 480 -6.62 -1.23 -9.55
CA MET A 480 -7.59 -0.41 -8.80
C MET A 480 -8.56 0.34 -9.71
N ILE A 481 -8.10 0.84 -10.85
CA ILE A 481 -8.94 1.55 -11.83
C ILE A 481 -9.85 0.54 -12.55
N HIS A 482 -9.28 -0.48 -13.19
CA HIS A 482 -10.02 -1.32 -14.14
C HIS A 482 -10.74 -2.52 -13.53
N GLY A 483 -10.25 -3.08 -12.41
CA GLY A 483 -10.84 -4.29 -11.82
C GLY A 483 -12.31 -4.10 -11.42
N ASP A 484 -13.07 -5.19 -11.40
CA ASP A 484 -14.49 -5.20 -11.05
C ASP A 484 -14.84 -6.38 -10.11
N ASP A 485 -16.14 -6.65 -9.93
CA ASP A 485 -16.65 -7.73 -9.06
C ASP A 485 -16.47 -9.13 -9.64
N LYS A 486 -15.98 -9.27 -10.86
CA LYS A 486 -15.59 -10.56 -11.46
C LYS A 486 -14.09 -10.83 -11.32
N GLY A 487 -13.28 -9.81 -11.05
CA GLY A 487 -11.83 -9.93 -10.88
C GLY A 487 -11.05 -8.87 -11.64
N LEU A 488 -9.92 -9.29 -12.22
CA LEU A 488 -9.10 -8.40 -13.05
C LEU A 488 -9.81 -8.01 -14.34
N VAL A 489 -9.49 -6.82 -14.84
CA VAL A 489 -9.76 -6.38 -16.21
C VAL A 489 -8.44 -5.80 -16.72
N LEU A 490 -7.74 -6.53 -17.59
CA LEU A 490 -6.41 -6.14 -18.04
C LEU A 490 -6.49 -5.36 -19.37
N PRO A 491 -5.78 -4.23 -19.49
CA PRO A 491 -5.57 -3.60 -20.78
C PRO A 491 -4.86 -4.58 -21.73
N PRO A 492 -5.36 -4.77 -22.98
CA PRO A 492 -4.81 -5.71 -23.94
C PRO A 492 -3.30 -5.65 -24.12
N ARG A 493 -2.69 -4.46 -24.06
CA ARG A 493 -1.25 -4.31 -24.30
C ARG A 493 -0.40 -4.98 -23.21
N VAL A 494 -0.90 -5.08 -21.97
CA VAL A 494 -0.18 -5.72 -20.84
C VAL A 494 -0.77 -7.04 -20.37
N ALA A 495 -1.87 -7.52 -20.97
CA ALA A 495 -2.47 -8.79 -20.59
C ALA A 495 -1.55 -9.97 -20.98
N PRO A 496 -1.15 -10.87 -20.04
CA PRO A 496 -0.31 -12.04 -20.37
C PRO A 496 -0.94 -12.94 -21.43
N VAL A 497 -2.25 -13.11 -21.35
CA VAL A 497 -3.09 -13.74 -22.38
C VAL A 497 -4.10 -12.69 -22.84
N GLN A 498 -4.12 -12.40 -24.13
CA GLN A 498 -5.06 -11.45 -24.75
C GLN A 498 -6.35 -12.14 -25.18
N VAL A 499 -6.23 -13.37 -25.70
CA VAL A 499 -7.34 -14.18 -26.21
C VAL A 499 -7.29 -15.57 -25.60
N VAL A 500 -8.41 -16.02 -25.03
CA VAL A 500 -8.57 -17.43 -24.64
C VAL A 500 -9.61 -18.12 -25.49
N PHE A 501 -9.24 -19.27 -26.05
CA PHE A 501 -10.15 -20.14 -26.79
C PHE A 501 -10.75 -21.21 -25.88
N ILE A 502 -12.07 -21.35 -25.93
CA ILE A 502 -12.81 -22.32 -25.11
C ILE A 502 -13.71 -23.17 -26.02
N PRO A 503 -13.43 -24.47 -26.17
CA PRO A 503 -14.28 -25.36 -26.94
C PRO A 503 -15.58 -25.63 -26.19
N ILE A 504 -16.68 -25.66 -26.94
CA ILE A 504 -17.98 -26.12 -26.46
C ILE A 504 -18.20 -27.53 -26.97
N TYR A 505 -17.68 -28.50 -26.23
CA TYR A 505 -17.79 -29.91 -26.59
C TYR A 505 -19.23 -30.42 -26.53
N PHE A 506 -19.54 -31.34 -27.43
CA PHE A 506 -20.81 -32.05 -27.50
C PHE A 506 -20.58 -33.58 -27.49
N SER A 507 -21.65 -34.36 -27.58
CA SER A 507 -21.56 -35.82 -27.48
C SER A 507 -20.80 -36.50 -28.63
N ASN A 508 -20.59 -35.82 -29.76
CA ASN A 508 -19.94 -36.38 -30.95
C ASN A 508 -18.43 -36.10 -30.95
N ALA A 509 -17.63 -37.16 -30.93
CA ALA A 509 -16.16 -37.08 -30.92
C ALA A 509 -15.59 -36.42 -32.19
N ASP A 510 -16.17 -36.71 -33.37
CA ASP A 510 -15.69 -36.14 -34.64
C ASP A 510 -15.98 -34.63 -34.71
N GLU A 511 -17.12 -34.18 -34.18
CA GLU A 511 -17.42 -32.75 -34.07
C GLU A 511 -16.46 -32.06 -33.09
N ASN A 512 -16.15 -32.69 -31.96
CA ASN A 512 -15.20 -32.17 -30.99
C ASN A 512 -13.78 -32.06 -31.57
N GLN A 513 -13.37 -33.03 -32.39
CA GLN A 513 -12.07 -32.96 -33.07
C GLN A 513 -12.03 -31.78 -34.05
N ARG A 514 -13.09 -31.57 -34.84
CA ARG A 514 -13.17 -30.41 -35.74
C ARG A 514 -13.14 -29.07 -35.00
N ILE A 515 -13.72 -29.00 -33.80
CA ILE A 515 -13.64 -27.81 -32.94
C ILE A 515 -12.18 -27.57 -32.52
N ASN A 516 -11.47 -28.61 -32.09
CA ASN A 516 -10.07 -28.49 -31.69
C ASN A 516 -9.18 -28.08 -32.87
N ASP A 517 -9.35 -28.70 -34.03
CA ASP A 517 -8.59 -28.36 -35.24
C ASP A 517 -8.81 -26.89 -35.64
N ALA A 518 -10.06 -26.39 -35.53
CA ALA A 518 -10.37 -24.99 -35.79
C ALA A 518 -9.75 -24.04 -34.75
N ILE A 519 -9.80 -24.40 -33.46
CA ILE A 519 -9.14 -23.64 -32.39
C ILE A 519 -7.64 -23.54 -32.66
N ASP A 520 -6.98 -24.65 -32.97
CA ASP A 520 -5.54 -24.69 -33.25
C ASP A 520 -5.19 -23.82 -34.45
N ALA A 521 -5.98 -23.89 -35.52
CA ALA A 521 -5.80 -23.04 -36.71
C ALA A 521 -5.90 -21.54 -36.37
N TYR A 522 -6.94 -21.13 -35.61
CA TYR A 522 -7.10 -19.73 -35.23
C TYR A 522 -6.03 -19.26 -34.24
N ALA A 523 -5.68 -20.08 -33.24
CA ALA A 523 -4.67 -19.74 -32.24
C ALA A 523 -3.29 -19.58 -32.88
N ASN A 524 -2.92 -20.44 -33.83
CA ASN A 524 -1.68 -20.33 -34.59
C ASN A 524 -1.67 -19.05 -35.45
N ALA A 525 -2.73 -18.80 -36.22
CA ALA A 525 -2.82 -17.60 -37.07
C ALA A 525 -2.77 -16.29 -36.26
N LEU A 526 -3.40 -16.25 -35.08
CA LEU A 526 -3.33 -15.10 -34.18
C LEU A 526 -1.94 -14.95 -33.52
N SER A 527 -1.30 -16.06 -33.14
CA SER A 527 0.05 -16.04 -32.56
C SER A 527 1.08 -15.55 -33.59
N GLU A 528 0.96 -15.97 -34.85
CA GLU A 528 1.77 -15.45 -35.96
C GLU A 528 1.57 -13.95 -36.19
N ALA A 529 0.36 -13.43 -35.93
CA ALA A 529 0.05 -12.00 -35.96
C ALA A 529 0.50 -11.25 -34.69
N GLY A 530 1.14 -11.92 -33.72
CA GLY A 530 1.65 -11.33 -32.49
C GLY A 530 0.64 -11.23 -31.34
N VAL A 531 -0.52 -11.89 -31.45
CA VAL A 531 -1.53 -11.93 -30.39
C VAL A 531 -1.25 -13.08 -29.42
N ARG A 532 -1.21 -12.77 -28.13
CA ARG A 532 -0.97 -13.76 -27.07
C ARG A 532 -2.22 -14.58 -26.80
N CYS A 533 -2.23 -15.83 -27.28
CA CYS A 533 -3.39 -16.72 -27.20
C CYS A 533 -3.16 -17.89 -26.25
N GLU A 534 -4.23 -18.37 -25.63
CA GLU A 534 -4.26 -19.61 -24.83
C GLU A 534 -5.46 -20.47 -25.24
N THR A 535 -5.31 -21.80 -25.24
CA THR A 535 -6.38 -22.75 -25.57
C THR A 535 -6.74 -23.59 -24.34
N ASP A 536 -7.92 -23.39 -23.75
CA ASP A 536 -8.36 -24.15 -22.58
C ASP A 536 -9.18 -25.39 -22.98
N LEU A 537 -8.48 -26.46 -23.37
CA LEU A 537 -9.09 -27.71 -23.82
C LEU A 537 -9.47 -28.68 -22.69
N ARG A 538 -9.26 -28.29 -21.41
CA ARG A 538 -9.46 -29.17 -20.24
C ARG A 538 -10.89 -29.70 -20.18
N THR A 539 -11.08 -31.01 -20.21
CA THR A 539 -12.43 -31.64 -20.23
C THR A 539 -13.04 -31.82 -18.84
N LEU A 540 -12.22 -31.71 -17.77
CA LEU A 540 -12.67 -31.84 -16.38
C LEU A 540 -13.57 -30.68 -15.92
N TYR A 541 -13.48 -29.53 -16.58
CA TYR A 541 -14.19 -28.31 -16.20
C TYR A 541 -15.27 -27.96 -17.21
N THR A 542 -16.43 -27.53 -16.71
CA THR A 542 -17.51 -27.01 -17.57
C THR A 542 -17.09 -25.71 -18.25
N PRO A 543 -17.67 -25.35 -19.41
CA PRO A 543 -17.39 -24.05 -20.05
C PRO A 543 -17.59 -22.87 -19.09
N GLY A 544 -18.68 -22.86 -18.33
CA GLY A 544 -18.96 -21.79 -17.35
C GLY A 544 -17.89 -21.66 -16.26
N TRP A 545 -17.30 -22.77 -15.80
CA TRP A 545 -16.16 -22.70 -14.87
C TRP A 545 -14.96 -22.02 -15.53
N LYS A 546 -14.64 -22.40 -16.78
CA LYS A 546 -13.53 -21.79 -17.53
C LYS A 546 -13.77 -20.30 -17.79
N TYR A 547 -15.01 -19.91 -18.06
CA TYR A 547 -15.38 -18.50 -18.26
C TYR A 547 -15.01 -17.69 -17.03
N ASN A 548 -15.46 -18.14 -15.85
CA ASN A 548 -15.14 -17.48 -14.58
C ASN A 548 -13.64 -17.48 -14.29
N HIS A 549 -12.93 -18.59 -14.56
CA HIS A 549 -11.49 -18.67 -14.36
C HIS A 549 -10.73 -17.61 -15.16
N TRP A 550 -11.04 -17.46 -16.45
CA TRP A 550 -10.35 -16.49 -17.31
C TRP A 550 -10.87 -15.06 -17.15
N GLU A 551 -12.14 -14.88 -16.77
CA GLU A 551 -12.68 -13.56 -16.37
C GLU A 551 -12.01 -13.05 -15.10
N LEU A 552 -11.83 -13.91 -14.08
CA LEU A 552 -11.11 -13.58 -12.85
C LEU A 552 -9.66 -13.14 -13.11
N LYS A 553 -9.00 -13.79 -14.06
CA LYS A 553 -7.63 -13.48 -14.49
C LYS A 553 -7.55 -12.30 -15.46
N GLY A 554 -8.69 -11.76 -15.90
CA GLY A 554 -8.79 -10.53 -16.69
C GLY A 554 -8.37 -10.65 -18.14
N VAL A 555 -8.51 -11.84 -18.74
CA VAL A 555 -8.23 -12.03 -20.18
C VAL A 555 -9.18 -11.16 -21.02
N PRO A 556 -8.69 -10.25 -21.87
CA PRO A 556 -9.51 -9.27 -22.59
C PRO A 556 -10.61 -9.87 -23.46
N ILE A 557 -10.30 -10.94 -24.19
CA ILE A 557 -11.22 -11.59 -25.12
C ILE A 557 -11.30 -13.09 -24.82
N ARG A 558 -12.52 -13.59 -24.67
CA ARG A 558 -12.80 -15.03 -24.74
C ARG A 558 -13.46 -15.35 -26.06
N ILE A 559 -12.97 -16.36 -26.77
CA ILE A 559 -13.59 -16.92 -27.97
C ILE A 559 -14.14 -18.31 -27.67
N GLU A 560 -15.42 -18.49 -27.96
CA GLU A 560 -16.19 -19.72 -27.77
C GLU A 560 -16.39 -20.35 -29.15
N ILE A 561 -16.04 -21.64 -29.29
CA ILE A 561 -16.22 -22.39 -30.54
C ILE A 561 -17.01 -23.66 -30.26
N GLY A 562 -18.24 -23.72 -30.76
CA GLY A 562 -19.09 -24.91 -30.71
C GLY A 562 -19.54 -25.37 -32.10
N PRO A 563 -20.35 -26.45 -32.16
CA PRO A 563 -20.85 -27.00 -33.42
C PRO A 563 -21.66 -26.00 -34.26
N GLN A 564 -22.35 -25.05 -33.62
CA GLN A 564 -23.13 -24.02 -34.31
C GLN A 564 -22.24 -22.94 -34.95
N ASP A 565 -21.13 -22.59 -34.31
CA ASP A 565 -20.17 -21.62 -34.83
C ASP A 565 -19.48 -22.18 -36.08
N LEU A 566 -19.09 -23.47 -36.05
CA LEU A 566 -18.54 -24.18 -37.22
C LEU A 566 -19.55 -24.23 -38.38
N LYS A 567 -20.82 -24.54 -38.10
CA LYS A 567 -21.88 -24.56 -39.13
C LYS A 567 -22.12 -23.20 -39.78
N LYS A 568 -21.95 -22.11 -39.01
CA LYS A 568 -22.10 -20.74 -39.49
C LYS A 568 -20.80 -20.14 -40.04
N ASN A 569 -19.71 -20.91 -40.06
CA ASN A 569 -18.38 -20.46 -40.46
C ASN A 569 -17.94 -19.17 -39.76
N GLN A 570 -18.10 -19.13 -38.43
CA GLN A 570 -17.80 -17.97 -37.60
C GLN A 570 -17.23 -18.41 -36.25
N VAL A 571 -16.83 -17.43 -35.44
CA VAL A 571 -16.55 -17.59 -34.01
C VAL A 571 -17.38 -16.61 -33.19
N THR A 572 -17.69 -16.98 -31.95
CA THR A 572 -18.39 -16.09 -31.00
C THR A 572 -17.42 -15.63 -29.93
N GLY A 573 -17.24 -14.32 -29.80
CA GLY A 573 -16.36 -13.68 -28.82
C GLY A 573 -17.14 -12.97 -27.71
N CYS A 574 -16.48 -12.77 -26.57
CA CYS A 574 -16.97 -11.96 -25.46
C CYS A 574 -15.84 -11.07 -24.94
N ARG A 575 -16.12 -9.78 -24.81
CA ARG A 575 -15.20 -8.81 -24.20
C ARG A 575 -15.25 -8.90 -22.68
N ARG A 576 -14.10 -8.77 -22.01
CA ARG A 576 -14.01 -8.81 -20.54
C ARG A 576 -14.46 -7.54 -19.86
N ASP A 577 -14.12 -6.38 -20.41
CA ASP A 577 -14.35 -5.06 -19.83
C ASP A 577 -15.85 -4.70 -19.75
N SER A 578 -16.62 -5.12 -20.75
CA SER A 578 -18.04 -4.76 -20.91
C SER A 578 -19.00 -5.95 -20.89
N GLY A 579 -18.49 -7.18 -20.96
CA GLY A 579 -19.31 -8.39 -21.12
C GLY A 579 -20.02 -8.49 -22.47
N ARG A 580 -19.78 -7.57 -23.42
CA ARG A 580 -20.42 -7.55 -24.73
C ARG A 580 -19.96 -8.72 -25.58
N LYS A 581 -20.92 -9.44 -26.15
CA LYS A 581 -20.68 -10.51 -27.14
C LYS A 581 -20.56 -9.94 -28.54
N PHE A 582 -19.76 -10.60 -29.37
CA PHE A 582 -19.60 -10.30 -30.79
C PHE A 582 -19.40 -11.59 -31.58
N SER A 583 -19.55 -11.53 -32.90
CA SER A 583 -19.25 -12.66 -33.78
C SER A 583 -18.35 -12.20 -34.92
N LEU A 584 -17.39 -13.04 -35.31
CA LEU A 584 -16.48 -12.79 -36.43
C LEU A 584 -16.58 -13.94 -37.42
N ALA A 585 -16.77 -13.62 -38.70
CA ALA A 585 -16.68 -14.63 -39.77
C ALA A 585 -15.26 -15.21 -39.85
N HIS A 586 -15.14 -16.48 -40.26
CA HIS A 586 -13.87 -17.23 -40.37
C HIS A 586 -12.75 -16.39 -41.01
N ASP A 587 -13.02 -15.81 -42.18
CA ASP A 587 -12.04 -15.06 -42.98
C ASP A 587 -11.60 -13.74 -42.33
N ASN A 588 -12.29 -13.29 -41.27
CA ASN A 588 -12.01 -12.03 -40.58
C ASN A 588 -11.63 -12.23 -39.09
N VAL A 589 -11.38 -13.46 -38.64
CA VAL A 589 -11.07 -13.71 -37.22
C VAL A 589 -9.81 -12.98 -36.79
N VAL A 590 -8.70 -13.11 -37.53
CA VAL A 590 -7.41 -12.51 -37.16
C VAL A 590 -7.51 -10.98 -37.07
N LYS A 591 -7.94 -10.34 -38.16
CA LYS A 591 -8.09 -8.89 -38.21
C LYS A 591 -9.12 -8.38 -37.20
N GLY A 592 -10.29 -9.03 -37.13
CA GLY A 592 -11.35 -8.63 -36.22
C GLY A 592 -10.96 -8.71 -34.74
N VAL A 593 -10.15 -9.69 -34.35
CA VAL A 593 -9.59 -9.78 -32.99
C VAL A 593 -8.58 -8.66 -32.73
N MET A 594 -7.66 -8.39 -33.65
CA MET A 594 -6.68 -7.30 -33.50
C MET A 594 -7.36 -5.94 -33.36
N ASP A 595 -8.33 -5.64 -34.23
CA ASP A 595 -9.13 -4.41 -34.18
C ASP A 595 -9.91 -4.32 -32.85
N MET A 596 -10.41 -5.45 -32.34
CA MET A 596 -11.12 -5.52 -31.06
C MET A 596 -10.19 -5.25 -29.87
N LEU A 597 -8.95 -5.75 -29.87
CA LEU A 597 -7.98 -5.48 -28.81
C LEU A 597 -7.63 -3.98 -28.74
N GLU A 598 -7.44 -3.32 -29.89
CA GLU A 598 -7.24 -1.86 -29.92
C GLU A 598 -8.48 -1.09 -29.45
N THR A 599 -9.68 -1.55 -29.84
CA THR A 599 -10.95 -0.98 -29.38
C THR A 599 -11.10 -1.11 -27.86
N ILE A 600 -10.79 -2.27 -27.28
CA ILE A 600 -10.84 -2.47 -25.82
C ILE A 600 -9.85 -1.53 -25.12
N GLN A 601 -8.60 -1.43 -25.59
CA GLN A 601 -7.60 -0.55 -25.00
C GLN A 601 -8.09 0.92 -24.99
N HIS A 602 -8.67 1.36 -26.11
CA HIS A 602 -9.20 2.72 -26.26
C HIS A 602 -10.40 2.98 -25.35
N ASP A 603 -11.39 2.08 -25.37
CA ASP A 603 -12.62 2.18 -24.57
C ASP A 603 -12.29 2.21 -23.07
N MET A 604 -11.35 1.36 -22.61
CA MET A 604 -10.91 1.35 -21.21
C MET A 604 -10.34 2.70 -20.78
N LEU A 605 -9.47 3.31 -21.58
CA LEU A 605 -8.89 4.62 -21.26
C LEU A 605 -9.96 5.72 -21.24
N ILE A 606 -10.85 5.76 -22.24
CA ILE A 606 -11.91 6.78 -22.32
C ILE A 606 -12.85 6.68 -21.11
N ASN A 607 -13.28 5.46 -20.76
CA ASN A 607 -14.20 5.25 -19.66
C ASN A 607 -13.54 5.62 -18.32
N ALA A 608 -12.31 5.16 -18.07
CA ALA A 608 -11.56 5.51 -16.87
C ALA A 608 -11.31 7.02 -16.78
N LYS A 609 -11.00 7.67 -17.91
CA LYS A 609 -10.81 9.12 -17.99
C LYS A 609 -12.08 9.88 -17.66
N ALA A 610 -13.22 9.48 -18.23
CA ALA A 610 -14.51 10.13 -17.94
C ALA A 610 -14.87 10.02 -16.45
N GLU A 611 -14.69 8.85 -15.84
CA GLU A 611 -14.94 8.65 -14.40
C GLU A 611 -13.97 9.48 -13.54
N CYS A 612 -12.69 9.49 -13.89
CA CYS A 612 -11.70 10.29 -13.18
C CYS A 612 -11.99 11.79 -13.32
N ASP A 613 -12.27 12.29 -14.52
CA ASP A 613 -12.48 13.72 -14.78
C ASP A 613 -13.77 14.22 -14.09
N ALA A 614 -14.81 13.38 -13.98
CA ALA A 614 -16.02 13.70 -13.21
C ALA A 614 -15.74 14.01 -11.72
N ARG A 615 -14.61 13.50 -11.19
CA ARG A 615 -14.14 13.68 -9.81
C ARG A 615 -13.20 14.89 -9.64
N ILE A 616 -12.98 15.68 -10.69
CA ILE A 616 -12.31 16.97 -10.59
C ILE A 616 -13.38 18.02 -10.30
N LYS A 617 -13.30 18.64 -9.12
CA LYS A 617 -14.18 19.74 -8.73
C LYS A 617 -13.35 20.99 -8.50
N LYS A 618 -13.96 22.16 -8.63
CA LYS A 618 -13.31 23.46 -8.43
C LYS A 618 -14.12 24.25 -7.41
N CYS A 619 -13.45 24.85 -6.44
CA CYS A 619 -14.08 25.74 -5.47
C CYS A 619 -13.12 26.85 -5.04
N MET A 620 -13.68 27.90 -4.40
CA MET A 620 -12.91 29.07 -3.96
C MET A 620 -12.79 29.15 -2.44
N THR A 621 -13.67 28.45 -1.72
CA THR A 621 -13.81 28.59 -0.27
C THR A 621 -13.53 27.28 0.45
N TRP A 622 -13.11 27.39 1.71
CA TRP A 622 -12.91 26.24 2.59
C TRP A 622 -14.18 25.40 2.80
N ALA A 623 -15.33 26.07 2.98
CA ALA A 623 -16.60 25.39 3.24
C ALA A 623 -16.99 24.48 2.07
N GLU A 624 -16.92 24.99 0.84
CA GLU A 624 -17.15 24.18 -0.37
C GLU A 624 -16.09 23.08 -0.53
N PHE A 625 -14.84 23.38 -0.21
CA PHE A 625 -13.73 22.43 -0.31
C PHE A 625 -14.00 21.16 0.51
N MET A 626 -14.43 21.29 1.76
CA MET A 626 -14.69 20.14 2.63
C MET A 626 -15.89 19.31 2.16
N VAL A 627 -16.94 19.94 1.65
CA VAL A 627 -18.08 19.23 1.04
C VAL A 627 -17.61 18.38 -0.14
N LEU A 628 -16.86 18.98 -1.07
CA LEU A 628 -16.38 18.29 -2.27
C LEU A 628 -15.36 17.19 -1.93
N LEU A 629 -14.50 17.42 -0.95
CA LEU A 629 -13.53 16.44 -0.46
C LEU A 629 -14.25 15.21 0.13
N ASN A 630 -15.29 15.41 0.94
CA ASN A 630 -16.09 14.34 1.56
C ASN A 630 -16.85 13.49 0.55
N GLN A 631 -17.22 14.06 -0.60
CA GLN A 631 -17.79 13.33 -1.75
C GLN A 631 -16.75 12.54 -2.57
N GLY A 632 -15.50 12.45 -2.08
CA GLY A 632 -14.44 11.68 -2.72
C GLY A 632 -13.93 12.32 -4.01
N ASN A 633 -13.89 13.65 -4.09
CA ASN A 633 -13.33 14.37 -5.23
C ASN A 633 -11.88 14.80 -4.98
N ARG A 634 -11.17 15.07 -6.07
CA ARG A 634 -9.98 15.93 -6.06
C ARG A 634 -10.42 17.35 -6.42
N VAL A 635 -9.99 18.32 -5.62
CA VAL A 635 -10.55 19.68 -5.63
C VAL A 635 -9.46 20.67 -6.02
N LEU A 636 -9.69 21.36 -7.13
CA LEU A 636 -8.86 22.44 -7.63
C LEU A 636 -9.23 23.73 -6.90
N VAL A 637 -8.27 24.29 -6.15
CA VAL A 637 -8.47 25.45 -5.27
C VAL A 637 -7.40 26.52 -5.49
N PRO A 638 -7.72 27.82 -5.29
CA PRO A 638 -6.73 28.89 -5.35
C PRO A 638 -5.81 28.79 -4.13
N PHE A 639 -4.50 28.63 -4.32
CA PHE A 639 -3.54 28.38 -3.24
C PHE A 639 -2.34 29.34 -3.27
N CYS A 640 -1.84 29.73 -2.10
CA CYS A 640 -0.69 30.64 -1.98
C CYS A 640 0.69 29.96 -2.10
N GLU A 641 0.72 28.62 -2.13
CA GLU A 641 1.94 27.80 -2.21
C GLU A 641 2.88 27.90 -0.99
N GLU A 642 2.39 28.44 0.13
CA GLU A 642 3.16 28.52 1.38
C GLU A 642 3.03 27.23 2.20
N GLU A 643 4.16 26.65 2.63
CA GLU A 643 4.20 25.37 3.36
C GLU A 643 3.37 25.39 4.64
N GLN A 644 3.42 26.50 5.39
CA GLN A 644 2.62 26.67 6.62
C GLN A 644 1.12 26.62 6.33
N CYS A 645 0.67 27.16 5.20
CA CYS A 645 -0.72 27.08 4.80
C CYS A 645 -1.10 25.65 4.41
N GLU A 646 -0.20 24.91 3.76
CA GLU A 646 -0.42 23.50 3.42
C GLU A 646 -0.56 22.61 4.66
N ASP A 647 0.33 22.80 5.65
CA ASP A 647 0.27 22.07 6.92
C ASP A 647 -1.04 22.40 7.68
N GLN A 648 -1.50 23.66 7.65
CA GLN A 648 -2.80 24.07 8.21
C GLN A 648 -3.98 23.42 7.48
N VAL A 649 -3.97 23.38 6.14
CA VAL A 649 -5.01 22.71 5.34
C VAL A 649 -5.08 21.23 5.74
N LYS A 650 -3.92 20.57 5.85
CA LYS A 650 -3.84 19.16 6.22
C LYS A 650 -4.42 18.90 7.61
N GLU A 651 -4.04 19.70 8.60
CA GLU A 651 -4.52 19.52 9.97
C GLU A 651 -6.00 19.88 10.11
N ARG A 652 -6.43 21.02 9.56
CA ARG A 652 -7.82 21.46 9.63
C ARG A 652 -8.78 20.48 8.93
N SER A 653 -8.40 19.99 7.75
CA SER A 653 -9.21 18.97 7.05
C SER A 653 -9.22 17.62 7.77
N ARG A 654 -8.16 17.27 8.51
CA ARG A 654 -8.13 16.09 9.39
C ARG A 654 -9.17 16.21 10.49
N VAL A 655 -9.09 17.30 11.26
CA VAL A 655 -9.98 17.57 12.40
C VAL A 655 -11.44 17.63 11.95
N GLU A 656 -11.74 18.38 10.88
CA GLU A 656 -13.11 18.50 10.37
C GLU A 656 -13.64 17.18 9.76
N SER A 657 -12.77 16.28 9.26
CA SER A 657 -13.19 14.95 8.81
C SER A 657 -13.48 14.02 9.99
N GLU A 658 -12.76 14.18 11.11
CA GLU A 658 -12.92 13.38 12.34
C GLU A 658 -14.13 13.85 13.18
N SER A 659 -14.42 15.15 13.24
CA SER A 659 -15.57 15.68 13.99
C SER A 659 -16.92 15.25 13.40
N VAL A 660 -16.97 15.00 12.09
CA VAL A 660 -18.15 14.41 11.43
C VAL A 660 -18.36 12.94 11.87
N GLU A 661 -17.39 12.28 12.53
CA GLU A 661 -17.59 10.95 13.12
C GLU A 661 -18.37 10.97 14.45
N GLU A 662 -18.45 12.10 15.14
CA GLU A 662 -18.98 12.20 16.51
C GLU A 662 -20.39 12.81 16.62
N ASP A 663 -20.76 13.73 15.71
CA ASP A 663 -22.08 14.36 15.72
C ASP A 663 -23.00 13.79 14.60
N ASP A 664 -24.13 13.22 15.01
CA ASP A 664 -25.26 12.88 14.14
C ASP A 664 -26.17 14.11 13.87
N ASP A 665 -25.71 15.34 14.15
CA ASP A 665 -26.50 16.57 14.05
C ASP A 665 -25.83 17.68 13.19
N ASP A 666 -26.60 18.18 12.22
CA ASP A 666 -26.61 19.52 11.59
C ASP A 666 -25.30 20.30 11.29
N SER A 667 -24.16 19.65 11.10
CA SER A 667 -23.02 20.32 10.41
C SER A 667 -23.32 20.49 8.91
N ALA A 668 -22.82 21.55 8.26
CA ALA A 668 -22.98 21.76 6.82
C ALA A 668 -22.43 20.58 5.96
N ALA A 669 -21.64 19.67 6.55
CA ALA A 669 -21.20 18.41 5.95
C ALA A 669 -22.26 17.28 6.02
N ALA A 670 -23.21 17.33 6.95
CA ALA A 670 -24.35 16.41 7.04
C ALA A 670 -25.44 16.70 5.99
N LEU A 671 -25.48 17.93 5.45
CA LEU A 671 -26.37 18.34 4.35
C LEU A 671 -25.87 17.92 2.96
N ALA A 672 -24.67 17.35 2.86
CA ALA A 672 -24.16 16.84 1.60
C ALA A 672 -24.70 15.43 1.36
N ASP A 673 -25.45 15.23 0.27
CA ASP A 673 -25.72 13.90 -0.28
C ASP A 673 -24.37 13.24 -0.58
N THR A 674 -23.92 12.37 0.32
CA THR A 674 -22.62 11.71 0.23
C THR A 674 -22.62 10.57 -0.81
N GLY A 675 -23.79 10.25 -1.41
CA GLY A 675 -23.95 9.11 -2.30
C GLY A 675 -23.39 7.82 -1.69
N ASP A 676 -22.84 6.92 -2.52
CA ASP A 676 -22.17 5.69 -2.06
C ASP A 676 -20.83 5.92 -1.31
N PHE A 677 -20.44 7.18 -1.07
CA PHE A 677 -19.20 7.56 -0.37
C PHE A 677 -19.48 7.93 1.09
N GLU A 678 -19.81 6.93 1.91
CA GLU A 678 -19.82 7.16 3.36
C GLU A 678 -18.43 7.54 3.87
N LYS A 679 -18.36 8.69 4.56
CA LYS A 679 -17.29 9.25 5.41
C LYS A 679 -15.88 8.73 5.09
N LEU A 680 -15.30 9.19 3.99
CA LEU A 680 -13.89 8.96 3.66
C LEU A 680 -12.98 9.59 4.73
N THR A 681 -12.13 8.80 5.38
CA THR A 681 -11.22 9.28 6.44
C THR A 681 -9.90 9.82 5.89
N GLY A 682 -9.26 10.72 6.64
CA GLY A 682 -7.91 11.21 6.37
C GLY A 682 -7.85 12.65 5.87
N SER A 683 -6.70 13.28 6.08
CA SER A 683 -6.43 14.66 5.74
C SER A 683 -6.30 14.88 4.23
N ALA A 684 -6.65 16.10 3.80
CA ALA A 684 -6.28 16.57 2.48
C ALA A 684 -4.79 16.85 2.42
N LYS A 685 -4.22 16.67 1.23
CA LYS A 685 -2.88 17.14 0.88
C LYS A 685 -2.89 17.72 -0.52
N SER A 686 -1.88 18.52 -0.86
CA SER A 686 -1.70 18.91 -2.26
C SER A 686 -1.28 17.66 -3.06
N LEU A 687 -1.97 17.43 -4.18
CA LEU A 687 -1.64 16.37 -5.12
C LEU A 687 -0.62 16.91 -6.12
N CYS A 688 -0.97 18.01 -6.81
CA CYS A 688 -0.07 18.76 -7.65
C CYS A 688 -0.68 20.13 -8.00
N ILE A 689 0.15 21.03 -8.52
CA ILE A 689 -0.22 22.19 -9.32
C ILE A 689 -0.31 21.69 -10.78
N PRO A 690 -1.51 21.45 -11.33
CA PRO A 690 -1.65 20.84 -12.65
C PRO A 690 -1.11 21.75 -13.76
N PHE A 691 -0.45 21.22 -14.79
CA PHE A 691 0.00 22.07 -15.89
C PHE A 691 -1.15 22.56 -16.77
N ALA A 692 -2.16 21.71 -16.98
CA ALA A 692 -3.40 22.09 -17.65
C ALA A 692 -4.42 22.55 -16.61
N GLN A 693 -4.56 23.86 -16.45
CA GLN A 693 -5.50 24.50 -15.53
C GLN A 693 -6.05 25.80 -16.15
N PRO A 694 -7.27 26.24 -15.80
CA PRO A 694 -7.79 27.54 -16.22
C PRO A 694 -6.99 28.69 -15.59
N ASP A 695 -7.12 29.89 -16.15
CA ASP A 695 -6.53 31.08 -15.55
C ASP A 695 -7.08 31.32 -14.13
N LEU A 696 -6.19 31.75 -13.23
CA LEU A 696 -6.55 32.17 -11.88
C LEU A 696 -7.07 33.62 -11.94
N PRO A 697 -8.29 33.91 -11.46
CA PRO A 697 -8.79 35.28 -11.43
C PRO A 697 -7.86 36.20 -10.64
N ALA A 698 -7.67 37.43 -11.13
CA ALA A 698 -6.84 38.44 -10.45
C ALA A 698 -7.34 38.67 -9.02
N ASN A 699 -6.41 38.85 -8.08
CA ASN A 699 -6.69 39.05 -6.65
C ASN A 699 -7.45 37.89 -5.98
N SER A 700 -7.37 36.67 -6.52
CA SER A 700 -7.91 35.48 -5.85
C SER A 700 -7.24 35.30 -4.49
N ALA A 701 -8.05 35.12 -3.45
CA ALA A 701 -7.57 34.76 -2.13
C ALA A 701 -7.32 33.24 -2.04
N CYS A 702 -6.30 32.86 -1.29
CA CYS A 702 -5.99 31.47 -0.95
C CYS A 702 -7.15 30.88 -0.15
N PHE A 703 -7.66 29.73 -0.58
CA PHE A 703 -8.80 29.08 0.06
C PHE A 703 -8.54 28.70 1.53
N GLY A 704 -7.26 28.48 1.89
CA GLY A 704 -6.84 28.05 3.23
C GLY A 704 -6.61 29.21 4.20
N CYS A 705 -5.92 30.28 3.78
CA CYS A 705 -5.45 31.35 4.68
C CYS A 705 -5.85 32.77 4.26
N GLY A 706 -6.52 32.95 3.12
CA GLY A 706 -6.95 34.26 2.62
C GLY A 706 -5.87 35.15 2.00
N GLN A 707 -4.59 34.77 2.09
CA GLN A 707 -3.47 35.48 1.42
C GLN A 707 -3.62 35.43 -0.11
N PRO A 708 -2.96 36.32 -0.89
CA PRO A 708 -3.01 36.25 -2.34
C PRO A 708 -2.60 34.85 -2.87
N ALA A 709 -3.47 34.24 -3.67
CA ALA A 709 -3.20 32.96 -4.32
C ALA A 709 -2.23 33.13 -5.49
N LYS A 710 -1.33 32.15 -5.67
CA LYS A 710 -0.33 32.11 -6.74
C LYS A 710 -0.77 31.23 -7.91
N SER A 711 -1.43 30.12 -7.63
CA SER A 711 -1.87 29.16 -8.67
C SER A 711 -3.16 28.43 -8.26
N TRP A 712 -3.76 27.71 -9.21
CA TRP A 712 -4.66 26.63 -8.85
C TRP A 712 -3.85 25.39 -8.47
N THR A 713 -4.16 24.85 -7.29
CA THR A 713 -3.55 23.62 -6.78
C THR A 713 -4.63 22.57 -6.56
N MET A 714 -4.37 21.35 -7.02
CA MET A 714 -5.25 20.22 -6.82
C MET A 714 -4.98 19.63 -5.43
N PHE A 715 -5.99 19.64 -4.56
CA PHE A 715 -5.97 18.99 -3.26
C PHE A 715 -6.86 17.75 -3.25
N GLY A 716 -6.55 16.79 -2.38
CA GLY A 716 -7.39 15.60 -2.19
C GLY A 716 -6.85 14.68 -1.10
N ARG A 717 -7.60 13.63 -0.79
CA ARG A 717 -7.09 12.52 0.03
C ARG A 717 -6.15 11.67 -0.82
N SER A 718 -5.18 11.01 -0.20
CA SER A 718 -4.26 10.12 -0.92
C SER A 718 -4.00 8.81 -0.20
N TYR A 719 -3.31 7.93 -0.91
CA TYR A 719 -2.60 6.77 -0.36
C TYR A 719 -1.27 7.13 0.31
#